data_AF-A0A2U2HE45-F1
#
_entry.id   AF-A0A2U2HE45-F1
#
_cell.length_a   1.000
_cell.length_b   1.000
_cell.length_c   1.000
_cell.angle_alpha   90.00
_cell.angle_beta   90.00
_cell.angle_gamma   90.00
#
_symmetry.space_group_name_H-M   'P 1'
#
loop_
_entity.id
_entity.type
_entity.pdbx_description
1 polymer ?
#
loop_
_entity_poly.entity_id
_entity_poly.type
_entity_poly.pdbx_seq_one_letter_code
_entity_poly.pdbx_strand_id
1 'polypeptide(L)'
;MSRAALFVLAALGAAGLMAAVAAPPARPALAAGEVKPARPVLLTGEVEALGAQTVFVPPSNSRPVVLRYMVAEGASVKAGDVVLRIETGDAANIDRLKTEIAQTRAKAEREGATLEVAAVMAEKAVGQARAALAKARIDAALPKAQIAALDYDRYQGELEHSTRDLVVKQKSFDGAREAVARRRADGELEAKKQQINLLFKSAQMAESEVRAAHDGIVVHGYNAWSGERYEEGTSAHPGNSVAQVHGAGKTAVSAWVLEADRAFLAPGQSMRLRFDALPSASLDASIASITSAPEARAVWGLGRYFRVRITLPDGHALPLVPGMSVMIEPRAGAPAGARLSAVKAAQLTIEGEIASRSATPVAPPTIPYVWNFTLNQLAPEGSMVEAGQPLAVFGSNDVMTRLESQKSSLNEKLRALEKMRLDQAEGDRAGDLAVAEAASNADKAARKASQPKELIRRIDYDKLVIERTLGAELAKLAVAQRKAEGLARRAERSGLEAEIAQLKGAIDQLEKGRKGLAVLAPRKGRVLHRTNFNGEKFNIGSQVWMGSSIATLADPDQLFINAKVPEAQTARVRVGQRAKVTVTGSNEVLTARVSALGRIFHGKSSTQPVIVRDVELEFDSAPKGLKPGAAVQATLLAGEAQPAKQIAAAANKDKQP
;
A
#
# COMPACT_ATOMS: atom_id res chain seq x y z
N MET A 1 -4.67 31.58 -34.34
CA MET A 1 -5.00 31.14 -35.73
C MET A 1 -6.22 30.25 -35.67
N SER A 2 -7.40 30.83 -35.87
CA SER A 2 -8.67 30.11 -35.92
C SER A 2 -9.38 30.58 -37.19
N ARG A 3 -9.67 29.66 -38.11
CA ARG A 3 -10.46 29.93 -39.32
C ARG A 3 -11.69 29.04 -39.29
N ALA A 4 -12.80 29.65 -38.87
CA ALA A 4 -14.14 29.19 -39.19
C ALA A 4 -14.43 29.55 -40.65
N ALA A 5 -14.97 28.62 -41.42
CA ALA A 5 -15.49 28.86 -42.77
C ALA A 5 -16.97 28.47 -42.81
N LEU A 6 -17.77 29.51 -43.02
CA LEU A 6 -19.18 29.56 -43.33
C LEU A 6 -19.37 29.16 -44.81
N PHE A 7 -20.38 28.37 -45.17
CA PHE A 7 -21.03 28.50 -46.48
C PHE A 7 -22.52 28.20 -46.36
N VAL A 8 -23.30 29.23 -46.67
CA VAL A 8 -24.74 29.24 -46.92
C VAL A 8 -24.94 29.20 -48.43
N LEU A 9 -25.89 28.40 -48.93
CA LEU A 9 -26.68 28.77 -50.10
C LEU A 9 -28.04 28.08 -50.08
N ALA A 10 -29.08 28.90 -50.23
CA ALA A 10 -30.49 28.52 -50.37
C ALA A 10 -30.92 28.70 -51.83
N ALA A 11 -31.92 27.93 -52.30
CA ALA A 11 -33.10 28.42 -53.04
C ALA A 11 -33.99 27.29 -53.61
N LEU A 12 -35.32 27.42 -53.34
CA LEU A 12 -36.54 27.21 -54.16
C LEU A 12 -36.65 26.03 -55.16
N GLY A 13 -37.78 25.33 -55.38
CA GLY A 13 -39.17 25.51 -54.94
C GLY A 13 -40.13 24.49 -55.61
N ALA A 14 -41.29 24.30 -54.97
CA ALA A 14 -42.63 23.82 -55.39
C ALA A 14 -42.87 22.89 -56.62
N ALA A 15 -43.61 21.80 -56.39
CA ALA A 15 -44.91 21.47 -57.05
C ALA A 15 -45.55 20.23 -56.37
N GLY A 16 -46.86 20.29 -56.12
CA GLY A 16 -47.60 19.31 -55.30
C GLY A 16 -48.20 18.11 -56.03
N LEU A 17 -48.84 17.23 -55.25
CA LEU A 17 -49.98 16.43 -55.67
C LEU A 17 -50.77 15.93 -54.43
N MET A 18 -52.09 16.06 -54.50
CA MET A 18 -53.10 15.49 -53.58
C MET A 18 -53.14 13.95 -53.62
N ALA A 19 -53.88 13.38 -52.65
CA ALA A 19 -54.46 12.02 -52.53
C ALA A 19 -53.75 11.12 -51.49
N ALA A 20 -54.41 10.37 -50.61
CA ALA A 20 -55.81 10.17 -50.28
C ALA A 20 -55.89 9.52 -48.86
N VAL A 21 -56.99 9.76 -48.15
CA VAL A 21 -57.36 9.05 -46.91
C VAL A 21 -57.70 7.60 -47.25
N ALA A 22 -57.05 6.63 -46.59
CA ALA A 22 -57.47 5.24 -46.57
C ALA A 22 -57.35 4.66 -45.15
N ALA A 23 -58.46 4.09 -44.69
CA ALA A 23 -58.71 3.51 -43.39
C ALA A 23 -57.74 2.35 -43.03
N PRO A 24 -57.54 2.05 -41.73
CA PRO A 24 -56.68 0.95 -41.29
C PRO A 24 -57.28 -0.40 -41.70
N PRO A 25 -56.54 -1.27 -42.42
CA PRO A 25 -57.01 -2.63 -42.68
C PRO A 25 -56.93 -3.49 -41.41
N ALA A 26 -57.90 -4.40 -41.34
CA ALA A 26 -58.24 -5.29 -40.25
C ALA A 26 -57.05 -6.11 -39.70
N ARG A 27 -57.13 -6.39 -38.39
CA ARG A 27 -56.32 -7.39 -37.69
C ARG A 27 -56.40 -8.74 -38.43
N PRO A 28 -55.26 -9.35 -38.82
CA PRO A 28 -55.22 -10.78 -39.02
C PRO A 28 -55.26 -11.47 -37.65
N ALA A 29 -56.09 -12.51 -37.58
CA ALA A 29 -56.26 -13.38 -36.44
C ALA A 29 -54.92 -13.94 -35.95
N LEU A 30 -54.80 -14.09 -34.62
CA LEU A 30 -53.75 -14.88 -33.98
C LEU A 30 -53.70 -16.27 -34.62
N ALA A 31 -52.68 -16.50 -35.45
CA ALA A 31 -52.23 -17.84 -35.76
C ALA A 31 -51.45 -18.35 -34.56
N ALA A 32 -51.88 -19.52 -34.06
CA ALA A 32 -51.27 -20.25 -32.98
C ALA A 32 -49.73 -20.35 -33.14
N GLY A 33 -49.03 -20.22 -32.01
CA GLY A 33 -47.58 -20.33 -31.98
C GLY A 33 -47.10 -21.64 -32.56
N GLU A 34 -46.20 -21.54 -33.55
CA GLU A 34 -45.25 -22.61 -33.79
C GLU A 34 -44.30 -22.64 -32.59
N VAL A 35 -44.58 -23.55 -31.65
CA VAL A 35 -43.56 -24.03 -30.72
C VAL A 35 -42.49 -24.68 -31.60
N LYS A 36 -41.43 -23.91 -31.91
CA LYS A 36 -40.21 -24.46 -32.51
C LYS A 36 -39.84 -25.71 -31.71
N PRO A 37 -39.55 -26.85 -32.36
CA PRO A 37 -39.25 -28.08 -31.66
C PRO A 37 -38.15 -27.79 -30.65
N ALA A 38 -38.41 -28.14 -29.38
CA ALA A 38 -37.49 -27.93 -28.28
C ALA A 38 -36.22 -28.75 -28.55
N ARG A 39 -35.27 -28.16 -29.27
CA ARG A 39 -33.95 -28.76 -29.45
C ARG A 39 -33.34 -28.84 -28.05
N PRO A 40 -32.98 -30.04 -27.57
CA PRO A 40 -32.34 -30.15 -26.27
C PRO A 40 -30.97 -29.47 -26.36
N VAL A 41 -30.86 -28.26 -25.80
CA VAL A 41 -29.60 -27.53 -25.74
C VAL A 41 -28.82 -28.02 -24.55
N LEU A 42 -27.74 -28.74 -24.82
CA LEU A 42 -26.77 -29.14 -23.80
C LEU A 42 -25.84 -27.96 -23.54
N LEU A 43 -25.66 -27.61 -22.27
CA LEU A 43 -24.72 -26.57 -21.88
C LEU A 43 -23.60 -27.18 -21.06
N THR A 44 -22.40 -26.67 -21.28
CA THR A 44 -21.29 -26.88 -20.36
C THR A 44 -21.13 -25.65 -19.48
N GLY A 45 -20.87 -25.88 -18.20
CA GLY A 45 -20.71 -24.84 -17.22
C GLY A 45 -19.73 -25.25 -16.13
N GLU A 46 -19.52 -24.33 -15.20
CA GLU A 46 -18.71 -24.53 -14.01
C GLU A 46 -19.45 -24.06 -12.76
N VAL A 47 -19.15 -24.69 -11.63
CA VAL A 47 -19.60 -24.23 -10.32
C VAL A 47 -18.79 -23.00 -9.95
N GLU A 48 -19.46 -21.90 -9.65
CA GLU A 48 -18.86 -20.64 -9.26
C GLU A 48 -19.29 -20.28 -7.83
N ALA A 49 -18.34 -19.85 -6.99
CA ALA A 49 -18.66 -19.27 -5.70
C ALA A 49 -19.22 -17.86 -5.90
N LEU A 50 -20.44 -17.59 -5.39
CA LEU A 50 -20.96 -16.22 -5.43
C LEU A 50 -20.13 -15.33 -4.51
N GLY A 51 -19.71 -14.18 -5.04
CA GLY A 51 -18.91 -13.20 -4.31
C GLY A 51 -17.41 -13.48 -4.32
N ALA A 52 -16.87 -14.22 -5.30
CA ALA A 52 -15.41 -14.33 -5.45
C ALA A 52 -14.77 -12.93 -5.64
N GLN A 53 -13.80 -12.61 -4.79
CA GLN A 53 -13.03 -11.37 -4.88
C GLN A 53 -11.82 -11.58 -5.77
N THR A 54 -11.76 -10.87 -6.90
CA THR A 54 -10.54 -10.82 -7.71
C THR A 54 -9.51 -9.90 -7.06
N VAL A 55 -8.30 -10.43 -6.87
CA VAL A 55 -7.15 -9.71 -6.32
C VAL A 55 -6.36 -9.13 -7.50
N PHE A 56 -6.51 -7.82 -7.69
CA PHE A 56 -5.76 -7.08 -8.70
C PHE A 56 -4.46 -6.54 -8.12
N VAL A 57 -3.44 -6.41 -8.95
CA VAL A 57 -2.25 -5.64 -8.62
C VAL A 57 -2.66 -4.18 -8.42
N PRO A 58 -2.41 -3.59 -7.23
CA PRO A 58 -2.73 -2.20 -6.95
C PRO A 58 -2.11 -1.20 -7.93
N PRO A 59 -2.68 0.00 -8.05
CA PRO A 59 -2.06 1.07 -8.81
C PRO A 59 -0.67 1.41 -8.24
N SER A 60 0.31 1.53 -9.14
CA SER A 60 1.68 1.92 -8.78
C SER A 60 2.28 2.79 -9.87
N ASN A 61 3.22 3.65 -9.47
CA ASN A 61 3.99 4.48 -10.39
C ASN A 61 5.09 3.70 -11.11
N SER A 62 5.40 2.47 -10.67
CA SER A 62 6.34 1.56 -11.34
C SER A 62 5.58 0.53 -12.17
N ARG A 63 6.08 0.21 -13.37
CA ARG A 63 5.52 -0.81 -14.27
C ARG A 63 6.67 -1.52 -14.98
N PRO A 64 6.97 -2.80 -14.68
CA PRO A 64 6.27 -3.73 -13.77
C PRO A 64 6.56 -3.50 -12.27
N VAL A 65 5.74 -4.08 -11.39
CA VAL A 65 5.95 -4.12 -9.92
C VAL A 65 6.24 -5.54 -9.46
N VAL A 66 7.02 -5.68 -8.37
CA VAL A 66 7.29 -6.99 -7.74
C VAL A 66 6.23 -7.26 -6.67
N LEU A 67 5.70 -8.49 -6.65
CA LEU A 67 4.77 -8.97 -5.63
C LEU A 67 5.56 -9.39 -4.39
N ARG A 68 5.79 -8.45 -3.46
CA ARG A 68 6.65 -8.68 -2.28
C ARG A 68 6.05 -9.67 -1.28
N TYR A 69 4.73 -9.72 -1.18
CA TYR A 69 4.06 -10.70 -0.35
C TYR A 69 2.78 -11.14 -1.04
N MET A 70 2.58 -12.44 -1.08
CA MET A 70 1.37 -13.05 -1.62
C MET A 70 1.05 -14.26 -0.73
N VAL A 71 -0.18 -14.33 -0.24
CA VAL A 71 -0.62 -15.50 0.51
C VAL A 71 -0.47 -16.75 -0.37
N ALA A 72 0.02 -17.85 0.21
CA ALA A 72 0.21 -19.09 -0.54
C ALA A 72 -1.11 -19.60 -1.16
N GLU A 73 -0.99 -20.25 -2.31
CA GLU A 73 -2.13 -20.87 -2.97
C GLU A 73 -2.80 -21.92 -2.09
N GLY A 74 -4.14 -21.95 -2.13
CA GLY A 74 -4.95 -22.88 -1.34
C GLY A 74 -5.08 -22.52 0.14
N ALA A 75 -4.37 -21.48 0.61
CA ALA A 75 -4.46 -21.02 1.99
C ALA A 75 -5.81 -20.34 2.27
N SER A 76 -6.29 -20.53 3.49
CA SER A 76 -7.50 -19.87 4.00
C SER A 76 -7.14 -18.49 4.56
N VAL A 77 -7.86 -17.47 4.14
CA VAL A 77 -7.76 -16.09 4.64
C VAL A 77 -9.07 -15.69 5.30
N LYS A 78 -8.99 -14.84 6.32
CA LYS A 78 -10.15 -14.18 6.93
C LYS A 78 -10.34 -12.79 6.35
N ALA A 79 -11.55 -12.26 6.48
CA ALA A 79 -11.84 -10.87 6.16
C ALA A 79 -10.86 -9.94 6.89
N GLY A 80 -10.17 -9.07 6.14
CA GLY A 80 -9.17 -8.13 6.64
C GLY A 80 -7.71 -8.60 6.53
N ASP A 81 -7.47 -9.89 6.31
CA ASP A 81 -6.12 -10.42 6.12
C ASP A 81 -5.48 -9.87 4.84
N VAL A 82 -4.18 -9.59 4.87
CA VAL A 82 -3.43 -9.14 3.69
C VAL A 82 -3.27 -10.33 2.75
N VAL A 83 -3.72 -10.19 1.50
CA VAL A 83 -3.62 -11.23 0.47
C VAL A 83 -2.47 -10.96 -0.48
N LEU A 84 -2.27 -9.68 -0.80
CA LEU A 84 -1.23 -9.22 -1.72
C LEU A 84 -0.62 -7.93 -1.19
N ARG A 85 0.69 -7.80 -1.29
CA ARG A 85 1.38 -6.53 -1.10
C ARG A 85 2.45 -6.39 -2.16
N ILE A 86 2.44 -5.25 -2.84
CA ILE A 86 3.46 -4.93 -3.84
C ILE A 86 4.64 -4.22 -3.20
N GLU A 87 5.78 -4.26 -3.87
CA GLU A 87 6.89 -3.39 -3.51
C GLU A 87 6.54 -1.93 -3.83
N THR A 88 6.54 -1.09 -2.79
CA THR A 88 6.57 0.36 -2.94
C THR A 88 7.89 0.89 -2.40
N GLY A 89 8.63 1.64 -3.20
CA GLY A 89 9.79 2.43 -2.72
C GLY A 89 9.39 3.56 -1.76
N ASP A 90 8.11 3.68 -1.41
CA ASP A 90 7.55 4.83 -0.71
C ASP A 90 7.74 4.84 0.80
N ALA A 91 8.06 3.70 1.44
CA ALA A 91 8.27 3.67 2.90
C ALA A 91 9.47 4.56 3.32
N ALA A 92 10.59 4.45 2.61
CA ALA A 92 11.75 5.33 2.82
C ALA A 92 11.44 6.80 2.46
N ASN A 93 10.55 7.02 1.47
CA ASN A 93 10.11 8.37 1.09
C ASN A 93 9.23 9.01 2.18
N ILE A 94 8.38 8.24 2.86
CA ILE A 94 7.50 8.73 3.93
C ILE A 94 8.32 9.25 5.11
N ASP A 95 9.31 8.49 5.57
CA ASP A 95 10.13 8.92 6.69
C ASP A 95 11.01 10.12 6.31
N ARG A 96 11.52 10.15 5.07
CA ARG A 96 12.18 11.34 4.51
C ARG A 96 11.26 12.56 4.51
N LEU A 97 10.01 12.42 4.06
CA LEU A 97 9.03 13.51 4.04
C LEU A 97 8.71 14.01 5.46
N LYS A 98 8.58 13.12 6.45
CA LYS A 98 8.39 13.52 7.85
C LYS A 98 9.58 14.34 8.36
N THR A 99 10.80 13.90 8.05
CA THR A 99 12.02 14.64 8.38
C THR A 99 12.07 16.00 7.70
N GLU A 100 11.73 16.08 6.40
CA GLU A 100 11.67 17.33 5.65
C GLU A 100 10.62 18.29 6.23
N ILE A 101 9.45 17.79 6.67
CA ILE A 101 8.43 18.58 7.36
C ILE A 101 8.97 19.17 8.66
N ALA A 102 9.65 18.36 9.47
CA ALA A 102 10.26 18.83 10.71
C ALA A 102 11.32 19.91 10.44
N GLN A 103 12.15 19.74 9.40
CA GLN A 103 13.16 20.72 8.99
C GLN A 103 12.55 22.02 8.47
N THR A 104 11.54 21.94 7.60
CA THR A 104 10.81 23.11 7.09
C THR A 104 10.19 23.90 8.23
N ARG A 105 9.57 23.22 9.22
CA ARG A 105 9.00 23.88 10.41
C ARG A 105 10.09 24.53 11.27
N ALA A 106 11.17 23.81 11.59
CA ALA A 106 12.26 24.36 12.39
C ALA A 106 12.94 25.56 11.70
N LYS A 107 13.09 25.51 10.37
CA LYS A 107 13.60 26.62 9.56
C LYS A 107 12.67 27.82 9.60
N ALA A 108 11.36 27.61 9.43
CA ALA A 108 10.36 28.66 9.50
C ALA A 108 10.30 29.32 10.89
N GLU A 109 10.39 28.53 11.96
CA GLU A 109 10.45 29.03 13.32
C GLU A 109 11.71 29.87 13.57
N ARG A 110 12.89 29.38 13.12
CA ARG A 110 14.16 30.11 13.23
C ARG A 110 14.12 31.44 12.49
N GLU A 111 13.69 31.45 11.23
CA GLU A 111 13.61 32.67 10.41
C GLU A 111 12.57 33.64 10.99
N GLY A 112 11.42 33.14 11.44
CA GLY A 112 10.40 33.95 12.09
C GLY A 112 10.89 34.59 13.40
N ALA A 113 11.65 33.86 14.21
CA ALA A 113 12.21 34.38 15.44
C ALA A 113 13.30 35.45 15.19
N THR A 114 14.14 35.27 14.17
CA THR A 114 15.12 36.29 13.75
C THR A 114 14.43 37.58 13.27
N LEU A 115 13.35 37.46 12.50
CA LEU A 115 12.56 38.62 12.06
C LEU A 115 11.87 39.32 13.24
N GLU A 116 11.46 38.59 14.26
CA GLU A 116 10.88 39.17 15.48
C GLU A 116 11.91 40.05 16.21
N VAL A 117 13.17 39.62 16.31
CA VAL A 117 14.25 40.45 16.87
C VAL A 117 14.41 41.74 16.07
N ALA A 118 14.40 41.65 14.73
CA ALA A 118 14.48 42.82 13.86
C ALA A 118 13.29 43.77 14.03
N ALA A 119 12.08 43.25 14.21
CA ALA A 119 10.88 44.04 14.45
C ALA A 119 10.95 44.82 15.77
N VAL A 120 11.40 44.17 16.85
CA VAL A 120 11.59 44.85 18.15
C VAL A 120 12.68 45.93 18.07
N MET A 121 13.76 45.69 17.32
CA MET A 121 14.81 46.69 17.09
C MET A 121 14.30 47.89 16.27
N ALA A 122 13.43 47.65 15.29
CA ALA A 122 12.78 48.71 14.53
C ALA A 122 11.80 49.51 15.41
N GLU A 123 11.05 48.85 16.30
CA GLU A 123 10.18 49.52 17.28
C GLU A 123 10.97 50.44 18.21
N LYS A 124 12.11 49.95 18.71
CA LYS A 124 13.05 50.75 19.52
C LYS A 124 13.51 52.01 18.77
N ALA A 125 13.82 51.89 17.48
CA ALA A 125 14.21 53.02 16.66
C ALA A 125 13.07 54.03 16.46
N VAL A 126 11.82 53.57 16.34
CA VAL A 126 10.64 54.45 16.29
C VAL A 126 10.47 55.22 17.59
N GLY A 127 10.59 54.57 18.75
CA GLY A 127 10.52 55.23 20.05
C GLY A 127 11.57 56.34 20.19
N GLN A 128 12.81 56.06 19.78
CA GLN A 128 13.91 57.05 19.78
C GLN A 128 13.64 58.23 18.83
N ALA A 129 13.21 57.97 17.59
CA ALA A 129 12.89 59.02 16.62
C ALA A 129 11.69 59.87 17.07
N ARG A 130 10.68 59.26 17.71
CA ARG A 130 9.52 59.96 18.27
C ARG A 130 9.95 60.91 19.39
N ALA A 131 10.84 60.46 20.28
CA ALA A 131 11.38 61.30 21.34
C ALA A 131 12.27 62.43 20.79
N ALA A 132 13.08 62.16 19.76
CA ALA A 132 13.88 63.19 19.08
C ALA A 132 12.99 64.27 18.46
N LEU A 133 11.93 63.88 17.73
CA LEU A 133 10.95 64.81 17.18
C LEU A 133 10.24 65.63 18.27
N ALA A 134 9.87 65.00 19.38
CA ALA A 134 9.23 65.71 20.49
C ALA A 134 10.17 66.78 21.10
N LYS A 135 11.47 66.49 21.24
CA LYS A 135 12.46 67.47 21.70
C LYS A 135 12.67 68.59 20.67
N ALA A 136 12.81 68.25 19.39
CA ALA A 136 12.97 69.22 18.31
C ALA A 136 11.77 70.17 18.19
N ARG A 137 10.55 69.67 18.43
CA ARG A 137 9.32 70.51 18.49
C ARG A 137 9.35 71.53 19.61
N ILE A 138 9.88 71.16 20.78
CA ILE A 138 10.04 72.10 21.90
C ILE A 138 11.03 73.20 21.53
N ASP A 139 12.16 72.85 20.92
CA ASP A 139 13.19 73.82 20.52
C ASP A 139 12.73 74.75 19.39
N ALA A 140 12.02 74.21 18.39
CA ALA A 140 11.48 74.97 17.28
C ALA A 140 10.30 75.90 17.67
N ALA A 141 9.68 75.69 18.83
CA ALA A 141 8.61 76.54 19.34
C ALA A 141 9.13 77.86 19.96
N LEU A 142 10.45 78.02 20.13
CA LEU A 142 11.06 79.24 20.65
C LEU A 142 10.85 80.42 19.68
N PRO A 143 10.31 81.56 20.15
CA PRO A 143 10.12 82.73 19.29
C PRO A 143 11.45 83.26 18.75
N LYS A 144 11.49 83.66 17.47
CA LYS A 144 12.69 84.23 16.82
C LYS A 144 13.26 85.45 17.55
N ALA A 145 12.44 86.19 18.31
CA ALA A 145 12.86 87.32 19.12
C ALA A 145 13.67 86.94 20.37
N GLN A 146 13.62 85.67 20.80
CA GLN A 146 14.22 85.19 22.06
C GLN A 146 15.51 84.37 21.86
N ILE A 147 15.87 84.06 20.61
CA ILE A 147 17.06 83.27 20.26
C ILE A 147 17.79 83.87 19.06
N ALA A 148 19.04 83.50 18.85
CA ALA A 148 19.79 83.94 17.68
C ALA A 148 19.11 83.44 16.39
N ALA A 149 19.13 84.24 15.32
CA ALA A 149 18.51 83.88 14.04
C ALA A 149 19.04 82.54 13.50
N LEU A 150 20.35 82.30 13.64
CA LEU A 150 20.97 81.03 13.26
C LEU A 150 20.45 79.84 14.08
N ASP A 151 20.25 80.02 15.39
CA ASP A 151 19.71 78.95 16.24
C ASP A 151 18.24 78.65 15.91
N TYR A 152 17.46 79.68 15.58
CA TYR A 152 16.08 79.51 15.11
C TYR A 152 16.05 78.67 13.83
N ASP A 153 16.84 79.04 12.82
CA ASP A 153 16.89 78.33 11.55
C ASP A 153 17.39 76.88 11.74
N ARG A 154 18.36 76.66 12.64
CA ARG A 154 18.82 75.31 13.01
C ARG A 154 17.71 74.48 13.65
N TYR A 155 16.94 75.04 14.58
CA TYR A 155 15.84 74.30 15.24
C TYR A 155 14.70 73.98 14.27
N GLN A 156 14.39 74.87 13.32
CA GLN A 156 13.44 74.55 12.25
C GLN A 156 13.97 73.41 11.36
N GLY A 157 15.25 73.44 10.99
CA GLY A 157 15.89 72.36 10.23
C GLY A 157 15.85 71.02 10.96
N GLU A 158 16.11 71.00 12.27
CA GLU A 158 16.07 69.76 13.07
C GLU A 158 14.65 69.23 13.23
N LEU A 159 13.64 70.10 13.38
CA LEU A 159 12.24 69.70 13.40
C LEU A 159 11.85 69.00 12.09
N GLU A 160 12.23 69.56 10.94
CA GLU A 160 11.98 68.94 9.64
C GLU A 160 12.71 67.60 9.50
N HIS A 161 13.99 67.55 9.87
CA HIS A 161 14.82 66.34 9.83
C HIS A 161 14.20 65.22 10.69
N SER A 162 13.92 65.50 11.96
CA SER A 162 13.31 64.56 12.90
C SER A 162 11.90 64.11 12.47
N THR A 163 11.15 64.97 11.77
CA THR A 163 9.83 64.61 11.20
C THR A 163 9.99 63.57 10.09
N ARG A 164 10.95 63.78 9.18
CA ARG A 164 11.24 62.84 8.09
C ARG A 164 11.80 61.53 8.63
N ASP A 165 12.71 61.58 9.61
CA ASP A 165 13.31 60.39 10.22
C ASP A 165 12.25 59.51 10.89
N LEU A 166 11.31 60.09 11.67
CA LEU A 166 10.22 59.33 12.27
C LEU A 166 9.38 58.58 11.22
N VAL A 167 9.07 59.22 10.08
CA VAL A 167 8.33 58.57 8.99
C VAL A 167 9.12 57.39 8.41
N VAL A 168 10.43 57.54 8.24
CA VAL A 168 11.30 56.46 7.75
C VAL A 168 11.37 55.30 8.74
N LYS A 169 11.56 55.58 10.03
CA LYS A 169 11.60 54.54 11.07
C LYS A 169 10.26 53.83 11.22
N GLN A 170 9.14 54.55 11.13
CA GLN A 170 7.80 53.97 11.19
C GLN A 170 7.57 53.01 10.03
N LYS A 171 7.88 53.41 8.80
CA LYS A 171 7.78 52.53 7.62
C LYS A 171 8.66 51.28 7.76
N SER A 172 9.86 51.43 8.33
CA SER A 172 10.76 50.30 8.60
C SER A 172 10.16 49.31 9.61
N PHE A 173 9.55 49.82 10.69
CA PHE A 173 8.87 48.99 11.69
C PHE A 173 7.65 48.27 11.12
N ASP A 174 6.80 48.98 10.37
CA ASP A 174 5.63 48.39 9.73
C ASP A 174 6.05 47.26 8.77
N GLY A 175 7.08 47.51 7.94
CA GLY A 175 7.64 46.50 7.05
C GLY A 175 8.24 45.29 7.79
N ALA A 176 8.91 45.51 8.93
CA ALA A 176 9.43 44.43 9.76
C ALA A 176 8.31 43.57 10.38
N ARG A 177 7.22 44.18 10.86
CA ARG A 177 6.06 43.45 11.37
C ARG A 177 5.34 42.66 10.27
N GLU A 178 5.18 43.24 9.09
CA GLU A 178 4.63 42.54 7.93
C GLU A 178 5.51 41.36 7.50
N ALA A 179 6.84 41.50 7.55
CA ALA A 179 7.77 40.42 7.26
C ALA A 179 7.59 39.24 8.24
N VAL A 180 7.45 39.50 9.55
CA VAL A 180 7.16 38.47 10.55
C VAL A 180 5.85 37.75 10.24
N ALA A 181 4.77 38.51 9.96
CA ALA A 181 3.45 37.95 9.68
C ALA A 181 3.46 37.08 8.42
N ARG A 182 4.06 37.58 7.33
CA ARG A 182 4.23 36.82 6.08
C ARG A 182 5.03 35.55 6.29
N ARG A 183 6.18 35.64 6.99
CA ARG A 183 7.04 34.47 7.19
C ARG A 183 6.36 33.35 7.97
N ARG A 184 5.54 33.69 8.98
CA ARG A 184 4.74 32.72 9.73
C ARG A 184 3.68 32.05 8.85
N ALA A 185 2.92 32.85 8.09
CA ALA A 185 1.91 32.34 7.17
C ALA A 185 2.51 31.43 6.09
N ASP A 186 3.64 31.82 5.49
CA ASP A 186 4.34 31.02 4.48
C ASP A 186 4.85 29.70 5.06
N GLY A 187 5.40 29.73 6.29
CA GLY A 187 5.88 28.53 6.99
C GLY A 187 4.76 27.53 7.28
N GLU A 188 3.60 28.01 7.73
CA GLU A 188 2.41 27.17 7.95
C GLU A 188 1.88 26.57 6.65
N LEU A 189 1.84 27.36 5.57
CA LEU A 189 1.40 26.90 4.26
C LEU A 189 2.35 25.84 3.68
N GLU A 190 3.66 26.04 3.78
CA GLU A 190 4.67 25.09 3.32
C GLU A 190 4.57 23.77 4.07
N ALA A 191 4.45 23.83 5.41
CA ALA A 191 4.24 22.64 6.25
C ALA A 191 2.92 21.92 5.91
N LYS A 192 1.85 22.66 5.62
CA LYS A 192 0.56 22.08 5.22
C LYS A 192 0.65 21.39 3.87
N LYS A 193 1.33 21.99 2.89
CA LYS A 193 1.58 21.39 1.57
C LYS A 193 2.33 20.06 1.70
N GLN A 194 3.38 20.02 2.51
CA GLN A 194 4.13 18.80 2.76
C GLN A 194 3.31 17.77 3.54
N GLN A 195 2.47 18.19 4.50
CA GLN A 195 1.55 17.30 5.22
C GLN A 195 0.53 16.64 4.27
N ILE A 196 -0.02 17.40 3.32
CA ILE A 196 -0.92 16.86 2.29
C ILE A 196 -0.17 15.84 1.42
N ASN A 197 1.07 16.14 1.02
CA ASN A 197 1.90 15.19 0.26
C ASN A 197 2.18 13.91 1.06
N LEU A 198 2.49 14.03 2.36
CA LEU A 198 2.67 12.89 3.26
C LEU A 198 1.39 12.06 3.36
N LEU A 199 0.22 12.70 3.51
CA LEU A 199 -1.07 12.00 3.55
C LEU A 199 -1.34 11.27 2.25
N PHE A 200 -1.14 11.92 1.10
CA PHE A 200 -1.28 11.31 -0.22
C PHE A 200 -0.36 10.09 -0.37
N LYS A 201 0.91 10.21 0.03
CA LYS A 201 1.87 9.10 -0.03
C LYS A 201 1.53 7.96 0.95
N SER A 202 1.04 8.30 2.14
CA SER A 202 0.60 7.29 3.10
C SER A 202 -0.65 6.52 2.62
N ALA A 203 -1.58 7.21 1.95
CA ALA A 203 -2.74 6.58 1.32
C ALA A 203 -2.31 5.68 0.16
N GLN A 204 -1.40 6.14 -0.70
CA GLN A 204 -0.83 5.35 -1.79
C GLN A 204 -0.12 4.08 -1.28
N MET A 205 0.60 4.18 -0.16
CA MET A 205 1.20 3.01 0.50
C MET A 205 0.14 2.07 1.08
N ALA A 206 -0.93 2.59 1.69
CA ALA A 206 -2.02 1.75 2.20
C ALA A 206 -2.74 1.01 1.05
N GLU A 207 -2.91 1.66 -0.10
CA GLU A 207 -3.48 1.06 -1.32
C GLU A 207 -2.57 -0.01 -1.96
N SER A 208 -1.26 -0.02 -1.66
CA SER A 208 -0.32 -1.04 -2.13
C SER A 208 -0.55 -2.44 -1.52
N GLU A 209 -1.39 -2.53 -0.49
CA GLU A 209 -1.82 -3.77 0.13
C GLU A 209 -3.27 -4.08 -0.27
N VAL A 210 -3.51 -5.29 -0.78
CA VAL A 210 -4.85 -5.81 -1.00
C VAL A 210 -5.22 -6.72 0.16
N ARG A 211 -6.35 -6.42 0.80
CA ARG A 211 -6.92 -7.23 1.89
C ARG A 211 -8.11 -8.05 1.41
N ALA A 212 -8.32 -9.20 2.04
CA ALA A 212 -9.49 -10.04 1.80
C ALA A 212 -10.76 -9.32 2.28
N ALA A 213 -11.77 -9.22 1.43
CA ALA A 213 -13.06 -8.60 1.75
C ALA A 213 -13.96 -9.54 2.56
N HIS A 214 -13.75 -10.85 2.43
CA HIS A 214 -14.48 -11.90 3.13
C HIS A 214 -13.56 -13.10 3.37
N ASP A 215 -13.98 -13.99 4.27
CA ASP A 215 -13.31 -15.26 4.49
C ASP A 215 -13.34 -16.09 3.21
N GLY A 216 -12.24 -16.74 2.88
CA GLY A 216 -12.15 -17.50 1.65
C GLY A 216 -10.79 -18.14 1.42
N ILE A 217 -10.62 -18.71 0.24
CA ILE A 217 -9.43 -19.47 -0.15
C ILE A 217 -8.81 -18.81 -1.36
N VAL A 218 -7.50 -18.57 -1.28
CA VAL A 218 -6.73 -17.86 -2.30
C VAL A 218 -6.34 -18.83 -3.43
N VAL A 219 -6.64 -18.46 -4.66
CA VAL A 219 -6.23 -19.17 -5.88
C VAL A 219 -5.40 -18.23 -6.73
N HIS A 220 -4.21 -18.66 -7.13
CA HIS A 220 -3.32 -17.82 -7.92
C HIS A 220 -3.76 -17.79 -9.39
N GLY A 221 -3.58 -16.63 -10.01
CA GLY A 221 -3.75 -16.43 -11.44
C GLY A 221 -2.50 -16.84 -12.22
N TYR A 222 -2.62 -16.79 -13.54
CA TYR A 222 -1.51 -16.99 -14.46
C TYR A 222 -1.17 -15.67 -15.16
N ASN A 223 0.12 -15.43 -15.37
CA ASN A 223 0.57 -14.32 -16.18
C ASN A 223 0.21 -14.59 -17.65
N ALA A 224 -0.56 -13.68 -18.26
CA ALA A 224 -1.06 -13.82 -19.62
C ALA A 224 0.05 -13.88 -20.69
N TRP A 225 1.25 -13.36 -20.39
CA TRP A 225 2.38 -13.36 -21.32
C TRP A 225 3.34 -14.52 -21.11
N SER A 226 3.80 -14.76 -19.87
CA SER A 226 4.76 -15.85 -19.60
C SER A 226 4.09 -17.22 -19.44
N GLY A 227 2.77 -17.25 -19.18
CA GLY A 227 2.05 -18.48 -18.85
C GLY A 227 2.37 -19.03 -17.47
N GLU A 228 3.29 -18.41 -16.74
CA GLU A 228 3.71 -18.80 -15.38
C GLU A 228 2.68 -18.39 -14.33
N ARG A 229 2.70 -19.10 -13.20
CA ARG A 229 1.85 -18.81 -12.05
C ARG A 229 2.39 -17.60 -11.30
N TYR A 230 1.52 -16.70 -10.86
CA TYR A 230 1.95 -15.60 -10.00
C TYR A 230 2.35 -16.15 -8.63
N GLU A 231 3.52 -15.74 -8.14
CA GLU A 231 4.05 -16.13 -6.85
C GLU A 231 4.72 -14.93 -6.16
N GLU A 232 4.99 -15.07 -4.86
CA GLU A 232 5.81 -14.09 -4.13
C GLU A 232 7.19 -13.95 -4.80
N GLY A 233 7.57 -12.72 -5.11
CA GLY A 233 8.79 -12.36 -5.84
C GLY A 233 8.63 -12.24 -7.36
N THR A 234 7.48 -12.62 -7.94
CA THR A 234 7.23 -12.44 -9.38
C THR A 234 6.87 -11.00 -9.71
N SER A 235 7.03 -10.60 -10.97
CA SER A 235 6.66 -9.28 -11.45
C SER A 235 5.28 -9.29 -12.13
N ALA A 236 4.50 -8.24 -11.89
CA ALA A 236 3.17 -8.08 -12.46
C ALA A 236 2.90 -6.62 -12.83
N HIS A 237 2.00 -6.38 -13.76
CA HIS A 237 1.60 -5.02 -14.14
C HIS A 237 0.42 -4.57 -13.27
N PRO A 238 0.40 -3.30 -12.83
CA PRO A 238 -0.78 -2.72 -12.19
C PRO A 238 -2.04 -2.95 -13.03
N GLY A 239 -3.11 -3.43 -12.38
CA GLY A 239 -4.37 -3.81 -13.02
C GLY A 239 -4.46 -5.28 -13.45
N ASN A 240 -3.37 -6.05 -13.44
CA ASN A 240 -3.46 -7.49 -13.70
C ASN A 240 -4.17 -8.20 -12.53
N SER A 241 -4.95 -9.23 -12.85
CA SER A 241 -5.52 -10.15 -11.85
C SER A 241 -4.47 -11.20 -11.47
N VAL A 242 -3.98 -11.18 -10.24
CA VAL A 242 -2.93 -12.10 -9.77
C VAL A 242 -3.46 -13.21 -8.89
N ALA A 243 -4.63 -13.05 -8.27
CA ALA A 243 -5.30 -14.11 -7.51
C ALA A 243 -6.81 -13.89 -7.44
N GLN A 244 -7.53 -14.89 -6.95
CA GLN A 244 -8.93 -14.80 -6.56
C GLN A 244 -9.10 -15.37 -5.16
N VAL A 245 -9.90 -14.70 -4.33
CA VAL A 245 -10.33 -15.21 -3.03
C VAL A 245 -11.75 -15.72 -3.19
N HIS A 246 -11.94 -17.04 -3.12
CA HIS A 246 -13.26 -17.65 -3.21
C HIS A 246 -13.82 -17.86 -1.80
N GLY A 247 -14.95 -17.24 -1.51
CA GLY A 247 -15.63 -17.38 -0.22
C GLY A 247 -16.41 -18.69 -0.09
N ALA A 248 -16.75 -19.06 1.14
CA ALA A 248 -17.62 -20.21 1.46
C ALA A 248 -19.13 -19.93 1.23
N GLY A 249 -19.45 -18.93 0.41
CA GLY A 249 -20.82 -18.45 0.18
C GLY A 249 -21.69 -19.40 -0.64
N LYS A 250 -22.92 -18.97 -0.95
CA LYS A 250 -23.83 -19.69 -1.85
C LYS A 250 -23.12 -19.94 -3.19
N THR A 251 -23.14 -21.18 -3.67
CA THR A 251 -22.62 -21.52 -4.99
C THR A 251 -23.69 -21.27 -6.06
N ALA A 252 -23.27 -21.01 -7.28
CA ALA A 252 -24.12 -20.97 -8.47
C ALA A 252 -23.44 -21.75 -9.60
N VAL A 253 -24.18 -22.09 -10.64
CA VAL A 253 -23.59 -22.65 -11.86
C VAL A 253 -23.61 -21.57 -12.93
N SER A 254 -22.42 -21.27 -13.47
CA SER A 254 -22.25 -20.43 -14.65
C SER A 254 -22.05 -21.33 -15.84
N ALA A 255 -22.92 -21.21 -16.84
CA ALA A 255 -22.89 -21.99 -18.06
C ALA A 255 -22.78 -21.09 -19.27
N TRP A 256 -22.34 -21.65 -20.39
CA TRP A 256 -22.18 -20.91 -21.62
C TRP A 256 -23.03 -21.52 -22.72
N VAL A 257 -23.88 -20.70 -23.32
CA VAL A 257 -24.69 -21.07 -24.48
C VAL A 257 -24.12 -20.38 -25.72
N LEU A 258 -23.97 -21.14 -26.81
CA LEU A 258 -23.57 -20.58 -28.10
C LEU A 258 -24.63 -19.61 -28.62
N GLU A 259 -24.24 -18.56 -29.35
CA GLU A 259 -25.16 -17.58 -29.93
C GLU A 259 -26.33 -18.20 -30.71
N ALA A 260 -26.06 -19.26 -31.47
CA ALA A 260 -27.09 -19.99 -32.23
C ALA A 260 -28.15 -20.66 -31.34
N ASP A 261 -27.77 -21.08 -30.13
CA ASP A 261 -28.62 -21.82 -29.20
C ASP A 261 -29.28 -20.91 -28.15
N ARG A 262 -28.87 -19.64 -28.07
CA ARG A 262 -29.38 -18.65 -27.11
C ARG A 262 -30.90 -18.48 -27.19
N ALA A 263 -31.48 -18.55 -28.38
CA ALA A 263 -32.92 -18.34 -28.61
C ALA A 263 -33.81 -19.42 -27.95
N PHE A 264 -33.24 -20.57 -27.59
CA PHE A 264 -33.98 -21.71 -27.00
C PHE A 264 -33.96 -21.73 -25.47
N LEU A 265 -33.34 -20.73 -24.83
CA LEU A 265 -33.25 -20.63 -23.38
C LEU A 265 -33.95 -19.39 -22.84
N ALA A 266 -34.76 -19.57 -21.79
CA ALA A 266 -35.42 -18.49 -21.09
C ALA A 266 -35.08 -18.50 -19.58
N PRO A 267 -35.00 -17.33 -18.92
CA PRO A 267 -34.99 -17.27 -17.46
C PRO A 267 -36.20 -18.02 -16.87
N GLY A 268 -36.00 -18.73 -15.76
CA GLY A 268 -37.00 -19.56 -15.08
C GLY A 268 -37.09 -21.01 -15.57
N GLN A 269 -36.46 -21.36 -16.70
CA GLN A 269 -36.52 -22.71 -17.25
C GLN A 269 -35.79 -23.72 -16.34
N SER A 270 -36.42 -24.87 -16.09
CA SER A 270 -35.86 -25.95 -15.27
C SER A 270 -34.91 -26.83 -16.08
N MET A 271 -33.73 -27.06 -15.53
CA MET A 271 -32.62 -27.82 -16.11
C MET A 271 -32.14 -28.86 -15.11
N ARG A 272 -31.62 -29.97 -15.62
CA ARG A 272 -30.93 -30.99 -14.84
C ARG A 272 -29.43 -30.77 -14.94
N LEU A 273 -28.78 -30.64 -13.79
CA LEU A 273 -27.34 -30.49 -13.63
C LEU A 273 -26.72 -31.85 -13.32
N ARG A 274 -25.65 -32.20 -14.03
CA ARG A 274 -24.79 -33.35 -13.77
C ARG A 274 -23.36 -32.88 -13.62
N PHE A 275 -22.69 -33.32 -12.56
CA PHE A 275 -21.34 -32.87 -12.23
C PHE A 275 -20.32 -33.95 -12.58
N ASP A 276 -19.24 -33.58 -13.26
CA ASP A 276 -18.23 -34.56 -13.71
C ASP A 276 -17.47 -35.17 -12.53
N ALA A 277 -17.16 -34.37 -11.51
CA ALA A 277 -16.58 -34.87 -10.26
C ALA A 277 -17.58 -35.60 -9.35
N LEU A 278 -18.89 -35.61 -9.63
CA LEU A 278 -19.91 -36.39 -8.90
C LEU A 278 -20.84 -37.13 -9.88
N PRO A 279 -20.37 -38.20 -10.56
CA PRO A 279 -21.09 -38.82 -11.69
C PRO A 279 -22.48 -39.40 -11.36
N SER A 280 -22.72 -39.72 -10.09
CA SER A 280 -23.97 -40.29 -9.57
C SER A 280 -24.94 -39.26 -9.01
N ALA A 281 -24.54 -37.98 -8.92
CA ALA A 281 -25.39 -36.90 -8.43
C ALA A 281 -26.00 -36.12 -9.60
N SER A 282 -27.32 -35.91 -9.55
CA SER A 282 -28.02 -35.00 -10.45
C SER A 282 -28.88 -34.04 -9.64
N LEU A 283 -28.91 -32.77 -10.02
CA LEU A 283 -29.67 -31.74 -9.33
C LEU A 283 -30.55 -30.99 -10.32
N ASP A 284 -31.84 -30.84 -10.01
CA ASP A 284 -32.72 -29.99 -10.80
C ASP A 284 -32.59 -28.54 -10.31
N ALA A 285 -32.36 -27.61 -11.23
CA ALA A 285 -32.16 -26.18 -10.95
C ALA A 285 -32.80 -25.31 -12.03
N SER A 286 -33.03 -24.03 -11.74
CA SER A 286 -33.66 -23.09 -12.68
C SER A 286 -32.69 -22.02 -13.16
N ILE A 287 -32.79 -21.66 -14.44
CA ILE A 287 -32.04 -20.53 -15.01
C ILE A 287 -32.46 -19.25 -14.29
N ALA A 288 -31.53 -18.58 -13.63
CA ALA A 288 -31.79 -17.30 -12.96
C ALA A 288 -31.74 -16.13 -13.94
N SER A 289 -30.71 -16.10 -14.78
CA SER A 289 -30.48 -14.99 -15.72
C SER A 289 -29.57 -15.40 -16.86
N ILE A 290 -29.67 -14.71 -17.99
CA ILE A 290 -28.78 -14.87 -19.14
C ILE A 290 -28.28 -13.49 -19.53
N THR A 291 -26.98 -13.34 -19.82
CA THR A 291 -26.40 -12.05 -20.22
C THR A 291 -27.04 -11.54 -21.51
N SER A 292 -27.07 -10.21 -21.67
CA SER A 292 -27.58 -9.55 -22.87
C SER A 292 -26.51 -9.38 -23.96
N ALA A 293 -25.23 -9.40 -23.58
CA ALA A 293 -24.10 -9.33 -24.49
C ALA A 293 -23.35 -10.68 -24.54
N PRO A 294 -22.89 -11.11 -25.73
CA PRO A 294 -22.07 -12.30 -25.88
C PRO A 294 -20.58 -12.04 -25.59
N GLU A 295 -19.92 -13.00 -24.96
CA GLU A 295 -18.48 -13.03 -24.67
C GLU A 295 -17.74 -14.06 -25.52
N ALA A 296 -16.44 -13.81 -25.76
CA ALA A 296 -15.57 -14.72 -26.50
C ALA A 296 -14.86 -15.66 -25.53
N ARG A 297 -14.73 -16.95 -25.90
CA ARG A 297 -13.94 -17.94 -25.17
C ARG A 297 -12.89 -18.54 -26.08
N ALA A 298 -11.69 -17.95 -26.08
CA ALA A 298 -10.61 -18.32 -27.01
C ALA A 298 -10.22 -19.81 -26.93
N VAL A 299 -10.29 -20.42 -25.74
CA VAL A 299 -10.02 -21.86 -25.53
C VAL A 299 -11.02 -22.76 -26.25
N TRP A 300 -12.22 -22.25 -26.57
CA TRP A 300 -13.31 -22.97 -27.25
C TRP A 300 -13.50 -22.53 -28.71
N GLY A 301 -12.53 -21.79 -29.26
CA GLY A 301 -12.55 -21.29 -30.63
C GLY A 301 -13.15 -19.88 -30.79
N LEU A 302 -13.55 -19.56 -32.02
CA LEU A 302 -14.05 -18.22 -32.41
C LEU A 302 -15.54 -18.00 -32.11
N GLY A 303 -16.19 -18.93 -31.41
CA GLY A 303 -17.60 -18.84 -31.05
C GLY A 303 -17.90 -17.71 -30.07
N ARG A 304 -19.08 -17.14 -30.19
CA ARG A 304 -19.65 -16.16 -29.25
C ARG A 304 -20.62 -16.86 -28.31
N TYR A 305 -20.46 -16.64 -27.01
CA TYR A 305 -21.21 -17.34 -25.98
C TYR A 305 -21.95 -16.34 -25.09
N PHE A 306 -23.18 -16.66 -24.70
CA PHE A 306 -23.90 -15.94 -23.65
C PHE A 306 -23.74 -16.70 -22.34
N ARG A 307 -23.51 -15.96 -21.24
CA ARG A 307 -23.36 -16.57 -19.93
C ARG A 307 -24.73 -16.73 -19.29
N VAL A 308 -25.06 -17.96 -18.93
CA VAL A 308 -26.30 -18.39 -18.28
C VAL A 308 -25.97 -18.66 -16.82
N ARG A 309 -26.62 -17.94 -15.90
CA ARG A 309 -26.50 -18.18 -14.47
C ARG A 309 -27.65 -19.04 -13.99
N ILE A 310 -27.35 -20.12 -13.29
CA ILE A 310 -28.32 -21.06 -12.72
C ILE A 310 -28.17 -21.04 -11.20
N THR A 311 -29.28 -20.78 -10.51
CA THR A 311 -29.31 -20.78 -9.05
C THR A 311 -29.55 -22.20 -8.55
N LEU A 312 -28.70 -22.66 -7.65
CA LEU A 312 -28.83 -23.96 -7.00
C LEU A 312 -29.90 -23.87 -5.89
N PRO A 313 -30.76 -24.89 -5.73
CA PRO A 313 -31.70 -24.95 -4.61
C PRO A 313 -30.96 -24.95 -3.26
N ASP A 314 -31.53 -24.22 -2.29
CA ASP A 314 -31.00 -24.15 -0.93
C ASP A 314 -31.03 -25.55 -0.28
N GLY A 315 -29.94 -25.94 0.41
CA GLY A 315 -29.86 -27.24 1.11
C GLY A 315 -29.65 -28.49 0.24
N HIS A 316 -29.17 -28.34 -1.00
CA HIS A 316 -28.93 -29.44 -1.96
C HIS A 316 -27.97 -30.56 -1.48
N ALA A 317 -27.32 -30.42 -0.32
CA ALA A 317 -26.50 -31.42 0.38
C ALA A 317 -25.34 -32.07 -0.43
N LEU A 318 -25.09 -31.64 -1.66
CA LEU A 318 -23.94 -32.09 -2.45
C LEU A 318 -22.69 -31.30 -2.03
N PRO A 319 -21.52 -31.95 -1.94
CA PRO A 319 -20.25 -31.28 -1.66
C PRO A 319 -19.74 -30.57 -2.91
N LEU A 320 -20.48 -29.56 -3.38
CA LEU A 320 -20.10 -28.76 -4.54
C LEU A 320 -18.92 -27.85 -4.21
N VAL A 321 -17.94 -27.85 -5.11
CA VAL A 321 -16.69 -27.13 -4.97
C VAL A 321 -16.56 -26.17 -6.16
N PRO A 322 -16.15 -24.91 -5.95
CA PRO A 322 -15.91 -23.98 -7.06
C PRO A 322 -14.92 -24.55 -8.08
N GLY A 323 -15.17 -24.33 -9.36
CA GLY A 323 -14.41 -24.83 -10.51
C GLY A 323 -14.80 -26.22 -11.02
N MET A 324 -15.77 -26.92 -10.37
CA MET A 324 -16.28 -28.20 -10.90
C MET A 324 -17.03 -28.00 -12.21
N SER A 325 -16.79 -28.87 -13.19
CA SER A 325 -17.48 -28.90 -14.47
C SER A 325 -18.89 -29.47 -14.31
N VAL A 326 -19.85 -28.85 -15.01
CA VAL A 326 -21.27 -29.20 -14.97
C VAL A 326 -21.81 -29.34 -16.39
N MET A 327 -22.37 -30.51 -16.69
CA MET A 327 -23.23 -30.71 -17.86
C MET A 327 -24.68 -30.36 -17.48
N ILE A 328 -25.33 -29.59 -18.34
CA ILE A 328 -26.67 -29.05 -18.09
C ILE A 328 -27.57 -29.49 -19.22
N GLU A 329 -28.62 -30.20 -18.86
CA GLU A 329 -29.56 -30.80 -19.79
C GLU A 329 -30.97 -30.26 -19.53
N PRO A 330 -31.78 -29.98 -20.56
CA PRO A 330 -33.17 -29.60 -20.37
C PRO A 330 -33.96 -30.77 -19.77
N ARG A 331 -34.83 -30.45 -18.81
CA ARG A 331 -35.66 -31.44 -18.12
C ARG A 331 -36.75 -31.98 -19.06
N ALA A 332 -36.41 -32.98 -19.88
CA ALA A 332 -37.37 -33.82 -20.60
C ALA A 332 -37.56 -35.16 -19.85
N GLY A 333 -38.79 -35.68 -19.85
CA GLY A 333 -39.13 -36.98 -19.26
C GLY A 333 -38.22 -38.10 -19.75
N ALA A 334 -37.80 -38.97 -18.84
CA ALA A 334 -36.72 -39.95 -18.99
C ALA A 334 -36.98 -41.04 -20.07
N PRO A 335 -35.96 -41.88 -20.37
CA PRO A 335 -35.75 -43.02 -19.49
C PRO A 335 -34.32 -43.14 -18.95
N ALA A 336 -34.26 -43.75 -17.77
CA ALA A 336 -33.06 -44.29 -17.15
C ALA A 336 -32.40 -45.33 -18.05
N GLY A 337 -31.07 -45.34 -18.09
CA GLY A 337 -30.34 -46.47 -18.68
C GLY A 337 -28.96 -46.16 -19.21
N ALA A 338 -28.05 -45.64 -18.38
CA ALA A 338 -26.63 -45.89 -18.60
C ALA A 338 -26.14 -46.72 -17.42
N ARG A 339 -26.05 -48.03 -17.62
CA ARG A 339 -25.31 -48.92 -16.72
C ARG A 339 -23.88 -48.41 -16.69
N LEU A 340 -23.49 -47.77 -15.59
CA LEU A 340 -22.07 -47.62 -15.27
C LEU A 340 -21.54 -49.03 -15.09
N SER A 341 -20.70 -49.48 -16.03
CA SER A 341 -19.82 -50.60 -15.76
C SER A 341 -19.04 -50.24 -14.50
N ALA A 342 -19.08 -51.13 -13.51
CA ALA A 342 -18.19 -51.03 -12.38
C ALA A 342 -16.77 -51.11 -12.95
N VAL A 343 -16.15 -49.95 -13.16
CA VAL A 343 -14.72 -49.88 -13.44
C VAL A 343 -14.08 -50.44 -12.18
N LYS A 344 -13.63 -51.69 -12.31
CA LYS A 344 -12.77 -52.39 -11.35
C LYS A 344 -11.82 -51.36 -10.76
N ALA A 345 -11.73 -51.29 -9.43
CA ALA A 345 -10.93 -50.32 -8.69
C ALA A 345 -9.45 -50.38 -9.14
N ALA A 346 -9.16 -49.74 -10.27
CA ALA A 346 -7.82 -49.57 -10.77
C ALA A 346 -7.17 -48.57 -9.82
N GLN A 347 -5.97 -48.93 -9.37
CA GLN A 347 -5.17 -48.07 -8.53
C GLN A 347 -5.02 -46.72 -9.23
N LEU A 348 -5.39 -45.66 -8.52
CA LEU A 348 -5.36 -44.31 -9.05
C LEU A 348 -3.95 -43.76 -8.85
N THR A 349 -3.25 -43.55 -9.94
CA THR A 349 -1.91 -42.99 -9.93
C THR A 349 -1.97 -41.50 -10.24
N ILE A 350 -1.40 -40.70 -9.34
CA ILE A 350 -1.41 -39.24 -9.40
C ILE A 350 0.03 -38.74 -9.36
N GLU A 351 0.29 -37.69 -10.14
CA GLU A 351 1.60 -37.03 -10.20
C GLU A 351 1.62 -35.86 -9.23
N GLY A 352 2.73 -35.69 -8.53
CA GLY A 352 2.94 -34.60 -7.61
C GLY A 352 4.40 -34.23 -7.44
N GLU A 353 4.65 -33.30 -6.54
CA GLU A 353 5.97 -32.81 -6.17
C GLU A 353 6.11 -32.78 -4.65
N ILE A 354 7.30 -33.05 -4.13
CA ILE A 354 7.60 -32.90 -2.71
C ILE A 354 7.80 -31.42 -2.40
N ALA A 355 6.91 -30.84 -1.61
CA ALA A 355 7.00 -29.48 -1.12
C ALA A 355 7.31 -29.47 0.38
N SER A 356 7.91 -28.38 0.86
CA SER A 356 8.06 -28.13 2.29
C SER A 356 6.94 -27.22 2.77
N ARG A 357 6.30 -27.59 3.89
CA ARG A 357 5.17 -26.81 4.45
C ARG A 357 5.58 -25.42 4.91
N SER A 358 6.86 -25.22 5.14
CA SER A 358 7.41 -23.95 5.58
C SER A 358 8.72 -23.70 4.83
N ALA A 359 8.70 -22.68 3.98
CA ALA A 359 9.84 -22.25 3.18
C ALA A 359 10.11 -20.78 3.49
N THR A 360 11.34 -20.45 3.90
CA THR A 360 11.72 -19.07 4.21
C THR A 360 12.69 -18.55 3.15
N PRO A 361 12.36 -17.49 2.39
CA PRO A 361 13.29 -16.92 1.42
C PRO A 361 14.50 -16.31 2.13
N VAL A 362 15.68 -16.49 1.54
CA VAL A 362 16.94 -15.91 1.98
C VAL A 362 17.26 -14.76 1.03
N ALA A 363 17.19 -13.54 1.53
CA ALA A 363 17.40 -12.31 0.76
C ALA A 363 18.22 -11.30 1.56
N PRO A 364 18.86 -10.31 0.90
CA PRO A 364 19.54 -9.22 1.60
C PRO A 364 18.57 -8.43 2.51
N PRO A 365 19.05 -7.86 3.63
CA PRO A 365 18.23 -6.98 4.46
C PRO A 365 17.83 -5.72 3.69
N THR A 366 16.71 -5.12 4.07
CA THR A 366 16.33 -3.80 3.56
C THR A 366 17.14 -2.74 4.29
N ILE A 367 18.08 -2.09 3.59
CA ILE A 367 18.89 -0.99 4.12
C ILE A 367 18.58 0.27 3.30
N PRO A 368 18.20 1.40 3.93
CA PRO A 368 17.91 2.63 3.20
C PRO A 368 19.05 3.05 2.28
N TYR A 369 18.71 3.36 1.02
CA TYR A 369 19.64 3.86 -0.01
C TYR A 369 20.76 2.89 -0.43
N VAL A 370 20.63 1.60 -0.09
CA VAL A 370 21.55 0.54 -0.54
C VAL A 370 20.75 -0.49 -1.31
N TRP A 371 20.96 -0.55 -2.62
CA TRP A 371 20.21 -1.42 -3.52
C TRP A 371 21.01 -2.63 -4.00
N ASN A 372 22.34 -2.54 -3.95
CA ASN A 372 23.24 -3.58 -4.45
C ASN A 372 24.05 -4.18 -3.29
N PHE A 373 24.11 -5.50 -3.27
CA PHE A 373 24.88 -6.28 -2.30
C PHE A 373 25.76 -7.28 -3.03
N THR A 374 26.97 -7.48 -2.54
CA THR A 374 27.83 -8.57 -3.01
C THR A 374 27.59 -9.79 -2.12
N LEU A 375 27.36 -10.95 -2.71
CA LEU A 375 27.24 -12.19 -1.95
C LEU A 375 28.63 -12.70 -1.54
N ASN A 376 29.03 -12.50 -0.29
CA ASN A 376 30.35 -12.90 0.20
C ASN A 376 30.41 -14.36 0.64
N GLN A 377 29.30 -14.88 1.16
CA GLN A 377 29.17 -16.27 1.61
C GLN A 377 27.76 -16.76 1.36
N LEU A 378 27.61 -18.03 0.95
CA LEU A 378 26.33 -18.71 0.80
C LEU A 378 26.48 -20.16 1.28
N ALA A 379 25.52 -20.64 2.06
CA ALA A 379 25.46 -22.02 2.48
C ALA A 379 25.33 -22.95 1.25
N PRO A 380 26.07 -24.08 1.19
CA PRO A 380 26.07 -24.97 0.03
C PRO A 380 24.66 -25.48 -0.31
N GLU A 381 24.38 -25.63 -1.60
CA GLU A 381 23.09 -26.16 -2.06
C GLU A 381 22.85 -27.56 -1.50
N GLY A 382 21.64 -27.79 -0.97
CA GLY A 382 21.25 -29.05 -0.36
C GLY A 382 21.86 -29.32 1.02
N SER A 383 22.68 -28.43 1.58
CA SER A 383 23.22 -28.59 2.94
C SER A 383 22.14 -28.40 4.01
N MET A 384 22.31 -29.10 5.14
CA MET A 384 21.48 -28.92 6.34
C MET A 384 22.13 -27.84 7.20
N VAL A 385 21.36 -26.82 7.58
CA VAL A 385 21.78 -25.80 8.53
C VAL A 385 20.95 -25.89 9.80
N GLU A 386 21.59 -25.62 10.94
CA GLU A 386 20.92 -25.52 12.23
C GLU A 386 20.46 -24.08 12.51
N ALA A 387 19.55 -23.90 13.47
CA ALA A 387 19.09 -22.59 13.88
C ALA A 387 20.27 -21.69 14.32
N GLY A 388 20.32 -20.46 13.83
CA GLY A 388 21.37 -19.48 14.14
C GLY A 388 22.64 -19.58 13.28
N GLN A 389 22.79 -20.60 12.44
CA GLN A 389 23.93 -20.69 11.51
C GLN A 389 23.80 -19.68 10.35
N PRO A 390 24.91 -19.14 9.82
CA PRO A 390 24.88 -18.21 8.71
C PRO A 390 24.45 -18.90 7.40
N LEU A 391 23.37 -18.41 6.81
CA LEU A 391 22.87 -18.85 5.50
C LEU A 391 23.54 -18.10 4.36
N ALA A 392 23.61 -16.79 4.50
CA ALA A 392 24.22 -15.91 3.53
C ALA A 392 24.85 -14.72 4.26
N VAL A 393 26.03 -14.32 3.81
CA VAL A 393 26.67 -13.09 4.27
C VAL A 393 26.81 -12.17 3.08
N PHE A 394 26.19 -11.00 3.19
CA PHE A 394 26.22 -9.95 2.19
C PHE A 394 27.27 -8.90 2.56
N GLY A 395 27.98 -8.41 1.54
CA GLY A 395 28.90 -7.29 1.64
C GLY A 395 28.32 -6.06 0.96
N SER A 396 28.57 -4.89 1.54
CA SER A 396 28.31 -3.61 0.87
C SER A 396 29.32 -2.56 1.35
N ASN A 397 30.13 -2.05 0.43
CA ASN A 397 31.03 -0.94 0.70
C ASN A 397 30.26 0.35 1.01
N ASP A 398 29.08 0.52 0.39
CA ASP A 398 28.22 1.70 0.58
C ASP A 398 27.74 1.84 2.03
N VAL A 399 27.45 0.73 2.71
CA VAL A 399 27.06 0.76 4.13
C VAL A 399 28.19 1.31 4.99
N MET A 400 29.43 0.87 4.74
CA MET A 400 30.59 1.28 5.53
C MET A 400 30.97 2.74 5.27
N THR A 401 31.05 3.16 4.01
CA THR A 401 31.38 4.55 3.65
C THR A 401 30.33 5.54 4.16
N ARG A 402 29.05 5.19 4.08
CA ARG A 402 27.95 6.01 4.62
C ARG A 402 27.98 6.10 6.14
N LEU A 403 28.23 4.98 6.83
CA LEU A 403 28.30 4.96 8.29
C LEU A 403 29.44 5.84 8.79
N GLU A 404 30.62 5.77 8.16
CA GLU A 404 31.77 6.61 8.52
C GLU A 404 31.50 8.09 8.24
N SER A 405 30.93 8.40 7.07
CA SER A 405 30.52 9.75 6.69
C SER A 405 29.49 10.34 7.66
N GLN A 406 28.44 9.59 8.01
CA GLN A 406 27.42 10.05 8.95
C GLN A 406 27.96 10.22 10.38
N LYS A 407 28.87 9.34 10.83
CA LYS A 407 29.54 9.50 12.14
C LYS A 407 30.42 10.75 12.18
N SER A 408 31.15 11.03 11.11
CA SER A 408 31.95 12.23 10.96
C SER A 408 31.06 13.49 11.01
N SER A 409 29.97 13.52 10.24
CA SER A 409 29.00 14.63 10.27
C SER A 409 28.32 14.78 11.64
N LEU A 410 28.02 13.68 12.33
CA LEU A 410 27.46 13.74 13.69
C LEU A 410 28.44 14.40 14.66
N ASN A 411 29.73 14.03 14.61
CA ASN A 411 30.75 14.61 15.47
C ASN A 411 30.92 16.11 15.20
N GLU A 412 30.94 16.52 13.93
CA GLU A 412 30.96 17.93 13.54
C GLU A 412 29.78 18.71 14.13
N LYS A 413 28.56 18.17 13.99
CA LYS A 413 27.33 18.80 14.51
C LYS A 413 27.30 18.85 16.04
N LEU A 414 27.83 17.84 16.73
CA LEU A 414 27.97 17.85 18.19
C LEU A 414 28.93 18.95 18.66
N ARG A 415 30.06 19.15 17.97
CA ARG A 415 30.99 20.26 18.27
C ARG A 415 30.37 21.62 17.98
N ALA A 416 29.60 21.73 16.88
CA ALA A 416 28.85 22.94 16.59
C ALA A 416 27.81 23.25 17.68
N LEU A 417 27.12 22.23 18.22
CA LEU A 417 26.14 22.40 19.30
C LEU A 417 26.81 22.81 20.62
N GLU A 418 27.97 22.24 20.94
CA GLU A 418 28.75 22.61 22.11
C GLU A 418 29.18 24.08 22.05
N LYS A 419 29.78 24.50 20.93
CA LYS A 419 30.14 25.90 20.68
C LYS A 419 28.92 26.82 20.77
N MET A 420 27.85 26.48 20.08
CA MET A 420 26.61 27.26 20.08
C MET A 420 26.04 27.44 21.49
N ARG A 421 26.09 26.43 22.35
CA ARG A 421 25.61 26.55 23.74
C ARG A 421 26.43 27.53 24.56
N LEU A 422 27.75 27.59 24.36
CA LEU A 422 28.63 28.56 25.01
C LEU A 422 28.31 29.99 24.53
N ASP A 423 28.21 30.19 23.22
CA ASP A 423 27.88 31.47 22.60
C ASP A 423 26.50 31.98 23.07
N GLN A 424 25.52 31.07 23.17
CA GLN A 424 24.18 31.39 23.66
C GLN A 424 24.17 31.77 25.14
N ALA A 425 24.98 31.10 25.97
CA ALA A 425 25.10 31.44 27.39
C ALA A 425 25.76 32.82 27.61
N GLU A 426 26.74 33.18 26.77
CA GLU A 426 27.32 34.53 26.77
C GLU A 426 26.31 35.58 26.31
N GLY A 427 25.62 35.34 25.19
CA GLY A 427 24.54 36.21 24.71
C GLY A 427 23.39 36.34 25.73
N ASP A 428 23.17 35.31 26.56
CA ASP A 428 22.21 35.37 27.64
C ASP A 428 22.61 36.34 28.75
N ARG A 429 23.86 36.26 29.21
CA ARG A 429 24.40 37.22 30.18
C ARG A 429 24.41 38.65 29.63
N ALA A 430 24.79 38.82 28.37
CA ALA A 430 24.79 40.14 27.71
C ALA A 430 23.38 40.74 27.63
N GLY A 431 22.38 39.92 27.32
CA GLY A 431 20.99 40.37 27.29
C GLY A 431 20.46 40.77 28.68
N ASP A 432 20.81 40.02 29.73
CA ASP A 432 20.38 40.36 31.10
C ASP A 432 21.01 41.68 31.56
N LEU A 433 22.29 41.90 31.22
CA LEU A 433 22.96 43.19 31.44
C LEU A 433 22.26 44.32 30.68
N ALA A 434 21.92 44.13 29.40
CA ALA A 434 21.25 45.15 28.59
C ALA A 434 19.87 45.54 29.17
N VAL A 435 19.12 44.58 29.72
CA VAL A 435 17.85 44.85 30.42
C VAL A 435 18.09 45.67 31.70
N ALA A 436 19.09 45.28 32.51
CA ALA A 436 19.43 45.99 33.73
C ALA A 436 19.93 47.43 33.46
N GLU A 437 20.73 47.62 32.42
CA GLU A 437 21.19 48.92 31.97
C GLU A 437 20.01 49.79 31.49
N ALA A 438 19.09 49.24 30.70
CA ALA A 438 17.91 49.96 30.23
C ALA A 438 17.00 50.38 31.41
N ALA A 439 16.80 49.51 32.40
CA ALA A 439 16.07 49.82 33.62
C ALA A 439 16.75 50.92 34.44
N SER A 440 18.07 50.80 34.67
CA SER A 440 18.86 51.82 35.37
C SER A 440 18.81 53.18 34.67
N ASN A 441 18.88 53.20 33.34
CA ASN A 441 18.76 54.42 32.55
C ASN A 441 17.35 55.03 32.64
N ALA A 442 16.31 54.21 32.66
CA ALA A 442 14.93 54.65 32.90
C ALA A 442 14.76 55.28 34.29
N ASP A 443 15.33 54.67 35.33
CA ASP A 443 15.30 55.19 36.70
C ASP A 443 16.05 56.52 36.84
N LYS A 444 17.20 56.65 36.16
CA LYS A 444 17.95 57.91 36.09
C LYS A 444 17.11 59.00 35.41
N ALA A 445 16.47 58.68 34.28
CA ALA A 445 15.61 59.63 33.57
C ALA A 445 14.39 60.04 34.42
N ALA A 446 13.78 59.09 35.12
CA ALA A 446 12.67 59.35 36.05
C ALA A 446 13.07 60.28 37.20
N ARG A 447 14.25 60.06 37.82
CA ARG A 447 14.80 60.91 38.88
C ARG A 447 15.15 62.32 38.38
N LYS A 448 15.67 62.46 37.17
CA LYS A 448 15.93 63.80 36.61
C LYS A 448 14.62 64.57 36.41
N ALA A 449 13.55 63.90 35.98
CA ALA A 449 12.24 64.50 35.76
C ALA A 449 11.42 64.75 37.05
N SER A 450 11.82 64.21 38.20
CA SER A 450 11.14 64.43 39.49
C SER A 450 11.61 65.69 40.22
N GLN A 451 12.61 66.40 39.69
CA GLN A 451 13.05 67.67 40.25
C GLN A 451 11.93 68.73 40.16
N PRO A 452 11.82 69.66 41.13
CA PRO A 452 10.80 70.70 41.12
C PRO A 452 10.85 71.53 39.83
N LYS A 453 9.68 71.75 39.22
CA LYS A 453 9.55 72.49 37.95
C LYS A 453 9.99 73.95 38.10
N GLU A 454 9.92 74.48 39.31
CA GLU A 454 10.30 75.85 39.66
C GLU A 454 11.83 76.05 39.62
N LEU A 455 12.61 74.98 39.80
CA LEU A 455 14.08 75.02 39.85
C LEU A 455 14.75 74.77 38.49
N ILE A 456 13.98 74.33 37.50
CA ILE A 456 14.48 73.97 36.17
C ILE A 456 13.81 74.85 35.13
N ARG A 457 14.57 75.30 34.12
CA ARG A 457 13.98 76.03 32.99
C ARG A 457 12.87 75.18 32.36
N ARG A 458 11.69 75.76 32.15
CA ARG A 458 10.49 75.04 31.65
C ARG A 458 10.78 74.14 30.44
N ILE A 459 11.56 74.63 29.48
CA ILE A 459 11.97 73.90 28.27
C ILE A 459 12.81 72.67 28.62
N ASP A 460 13.76 72.80 29.53
CA ASP A 460 14.58 71.68 29.99
C ASP A 460 13.73 70.67 30.75
N TYR A 461 12.78 71.13 31.57
CA TYR A 461 11.84 70.25 32.27
C TYR A 461 10.99 69.43 31.28
N ASP A 462 10.42 70.07 30.26
CA ASP A 462 9.60 69.39 29.25
C ASP A 462 10.42 68.33 28.48
N LYS A 463 11.72 68.60 28.20
CA LYS A 463 12.65 67.61 27.62
C LYS A 463 12.94 66.45 28.57
N LEU A 464 13.09 66.71 29.88
CA LEU A 464 13.30 65.66 30.88
C LEU A 464 12.08 64.74 31.00
N VAL A 465 10.86 65.27 30.86
CA VAL A 465 9.64 64.45 30.80
C VAL A 465 9.65 63.52 29.59
N ILE A 466 10.06 64.02 28.41
CA ILE A 466 10.22 63.18 27.21
C ILE A 466 11.27 62.09 27.44
N GLU A 467 12.42 62.42 28.05
CA GLU A 467 13.46 61.44 28.37
C GLU A 467 12.98 60.36 29.34
N ARG A 468 12.18 60.73 30.35
CA ARG A 468 11.53 59.76 31.25
C ARG A 468 10.62 58.82 30.47
N THR A 469 9.78 59.34 29.59
CA THR A 469 8.86 58.52 28.78
C THR A 469 9.61 57.57 27.85
N LEU A 470 10.65 58.07 27.16
CA LEU A 470 11.51 57.26 26.31
C LEU A 470 12.24 56.19 27.12
N GLY A 471 12.81 56.54 28.28
CA GLY A 471 13.50 55.59 29.15
C GLY A 471 12.59 54.44 29.58
N ALA A 472 11.36 54.74 29.98
CA ALA A 472 10.38 53.71 30.34
C ALA A 472 9.98 52.81 29.15
N GLU A 473 9.84 53.38 27.95
CA GLU A 473 9.57 52.62 26.72
C GLU A 473 10.76 51.72 26.33
N LEU A 474 11.99 52.25 26.36
CA LEU A 474 13.21 51.51 26.07
C LEU A 474 13.46 50.37 27.06
N ALA A 475 13.15 50.56 28.35
CA ALA A 475 13.25 49.49 29.34
C ALA A 475 12.26 48.35 29.06
N LYS A 476 11.02 48.67 28.63
CA LYS A 476 10.04 47.65 28.21
C LYS A 476 10.49 46.93 26.94
N LEU A 477 10.99 47.66 25.95
CA LEU A 477 11.48 47.09 24.70
C LEU A 477 12.73 46.24 24.90
N ALA A 478 13.60 46.57 25.86
CA ALA A 478 14.75 45.73 26.21
C ALA A 478 14.31 44.34 26.71
N VAL A 479 13.25 44.26 27.52
CA VAL A 479 12.67 42.97 27.95
C VAL A 479 12.05 42.21 26.77
N ALA A 480 11.34 42.91 25.88
CA ALA A 480 10.78 42.31 24.67
C ALA A 480 11.88 41.76 23.74
N GLN A 481 12.95 42.53 23.55
CA GLN A 481 14.13 42.17 22.75
C GLN A 481 14.80 40.93 23.33
N ARG A 482 15.06 40.92 24.65
CA ARG A 482 15.62 39.77 25.37
C ARG A 482 14.81 38.49 25.12
N LYS A 483 13.49 38.60 25.20
CA LYS A 483 12.57 37.48 24.96
C LYS A 483 12.62 37.00 23.50
N ALA A 484 12.59 37.93 22.54
CA ALA A 484 12.66 37.61 21.11
C ALA A 484 13.99 36.93 20.75
N GLU A 485 15.11 37.46 21.24
CA GLU A 485 16.43 36.86 21.03
C GLU A 485 16.55 35.49 21.69
N GLY A 486 15.97 35.31 22.88
CA GLY A 486 15.92 34.01 23.55
C GLY A 486 15.11 32.97 22.77
N LEU A 487 14.01 33.38 22.13
CA LEU A 487 13.26 32.52 21.20
C LEU A 487 14.10 32.18 19.97
N ALA A 488 14.79 33.15 19.37
CA ALA A 488 15.65 32.92 18.21
C ALA A 488 16.80 31.95 18.51
N ARG A 489 17.50 32.13 19.64
CA ARG A 489 18.55 31.20 20.10
C ARG A 489 18.00 29.79 20.34
N ARG A 490 16.82 29.66 20.98
CA ARG A 490 16.18 28.35 21.18
C ARG A 490 15.80 27.69 19.86
N ALA A 491 15.22 28.42 18.92
CA ALA A 491 14.83 27.90 17.62
C ALA A 491 16.05 27.43 16.81
N GLU A 492 17.13 28.21 16.82
CA GLU A 492 18.40 27.83 16.17
C GLU A 492 19.00 26.56 16.78
N ARG A 493 19.03 26.47 18.12
CA ARG A 493 19.51 25.27 18.83
C ARG A 493 18.64 24.06 18.53
N SER A 494 17.31 24.22 18.55
CA SER A 494 16.37 23.14 18.24
C SER A 494 16.55 22.61 16.82
N GLY A 495 16.85 23.49 15.85
CA GLY A 495 17.18 23.08 14.49
C GLY A 495 18.41 22.18 14.43
N LEU A 496 19.49 22.58 15.12
CA LEU A 496 20.72 21.77 15.17
C LEU A 496 20.53 20.45 15.94
N GLU A 497 19.77 20.46 17.04
CA GLU A 497 19.42 19.25 17.78
C GLU A 497 18.58 18.28 16.95
N ALA A 498 17.67 18.79 16.11
CA ALA A 498 16.91 17.98 15.16
C ALA A 498 17.82 17.33 14.10
N GLU A 499 18.79 18.06 13.55
CA GLU A 499 19.79 17.49 12.62
C GLU A 499 20.62 16.38 13.29
N ILE A 500 21.03 16.56 14.55
CA ILE A 500 21.75 15.54 15.33
C ILE A 500 20.88 14.31 15.55
N ALA A 501 19.61 14.48 15.92
CA ALA A 501 18.70 13.37 16.11
C ALA A 501 18.50 12.56 14.81
N GLN A 502 18.44 13.24 13.67
CA GLN A 502 18.36 12.61 12.35
C GLN A 502 19.61 11.80 12.03
N LEU A 503 20.80 12.36 12.22
CA LEU A 503 22.06 11.64 12.00
C LEU A 503 22.17 10.41 12.90
N LYS A 504 21.78 10.52 14.18
CA LYS A 504 21.73 9.36 15.09
C LYS A 504 20.75 8.29 14.62
N GLY A 505 19.56 8.69 14.17
CA GLY A 505 18.58 7.76 13.61
C GLY A 505 19.08 7.06 12.36
N ALA A 506 19.72 7.79 11.45
CA ALA A 506 20.30 7.22 10.24
C ALA A 506 21.45 6.24 10.56
N ILE A 507 22.32 6.58 11.52
CA ILE A 507 23.39 5.69 11.99
C ILE A 507 22.80 4.41 12.61
N ASP A 508 21.78 4.51 13.47
CA ASP A 508 21.13 3.35 14.08
C ASP A 508 20.51 2.43 13.01
N GLN A 509 19.87 2.99 11.98
CA GLN A 509 19.34 2.22 10.85
C GLN A 509 20.45 1.53 10.05
N LEU A 510 21.56 2.22 9.76
CA LEU A 510 22.70 1.62 9.08
C LEU A 510 23.39 0.56 9.94
N GLU A 511 23.48 0.74 11.26
CA GLU A 511 24.05 -0.24 12.17
C GLU A 511 23.18 -1.49 12.30
N LYS A 512 21.84 -1.32 12.34
CA LYS A 512 20.88 -2.42 12.23
C LYS A 512 21.01 -3.15 10.90
N GLY A 513 21.06 -2.41 9.80
CA GLY A 513 21.26 -2.95 8.46
C GLY A 513 22.56 -3.74 8.34
N ARG A 514 23.67 -3.19 8.87
CA ARG A 514 24.99 -3.85 8.90
C ARG A 514 24.95 -5.17 9.67
N LYS A 515 24.26 -5.22 10.81
CA LYS A 515 24.04 -6.49 11.55
C LYS A 515 23.21 -7.48 10.75
N GLY A 516 22.22 -7.01 10.00
CA GLY A 516 21.35 -7.81 9.14
C GLY A 516 22.01 -8.33 7.85
N LEU A 517 23.21 -7.86 7.50
CA LEU A 517 23.95 -8.36 6.32
C LEU A 517 24.34 -9.84 6.47
N ALA A 518 24.48 -10.32 7.70
CA ALA A 518 24.61 -11.74 7.99
C ALA A 518 23.20 -12.32 8.22
N VAL A 519 22.66 -12.99 7.21
CA VAL A 519 21.36 -13.66 7.31
C VAL A 519 21.56 -15.01 7.98
N LEU A 520 21.02 -15.13 9.19
CA LEU A 520 21.07 -16.35 9.99
C LEU A 520 19.82 -17.21 9.74
N ALA A 521 19.98 -18.53 9.86
CA ALA A 521 18.86 -19.46 9.76
C ALA A 521 17.91 -19.28 10.96
N PRO A 522 16.61 -18.96 10.76
CA PRO A 522 15.67 -18.82 11.86
C PRO A 522 15.37 -20.15 12.57
N ARG A 523 15.66 -21.27 11.91
CA ARG A 523 15.41 -22.63 12.37
C ARG A 523 16.28 -23.61 11.58
N LYS A 524 16.26 -24.88 11.97
CA LYS A 524 16.88 -25.95 11.20
C LYS A 524 16.20 -26.11 9.84
N GLY A 525 16.98 -26.27 8.78
CA GLY A 525 16.41 -26.46 7.44
C GLY A 525 17.45 -26.82 6.38
N ARG A 526 16.98 -27.24 5.22
CA ARG A 526 17.81 -27.51 4.04
C ARG A 526 17.81 -26.31 3.10
N VAL A 527 18.99 -25.94 2.60
CA VAL A 527 19.16 -24.77 1.73
C VAL A 527 18.92 -25.16 0.26
N LEU A 528 18.02 -24.44 -0.42
CA LEU A 528 17.74 -24.58 -1.84
C LEU A 528 18.15 -23.29 -2.56
N HIS A 529 19.00 -23.38 -3.57
CA HIS A 529 19.43 -22.20 -4.32
C HIS A 529 18.35 -21.80 -5.34
N ARG A 530 18.14 -20.50 -5.50
CA ARG A 530 17.28 -19.97 -6.57
C ARG A 530 18.14 -19.51 -7.75
N THR A 531 17.53 -19.44 -8.92
CA THR A 531 18.12 -18.82 -10.10
C THR A 531 17.74 -17.34 -10.17
N ASN A 532 18.61 -16.54 -10.74
CA ASN A 532 18.36 -15.14 -11.05
C ASN A 532 17.45 -15.01 -12.30
N PHE A 533 17.11 -13.78 -12.68
CA PHE A 533 16.28 -13.48 -13.86
C PHE A 533 16.85 -14.04 -15.18
N ASN A 534 18.16 -14.27 -15.25
CA ASN A 534 18.85 -14.81 -16.42
C ASN A 534 18.92 -16.35 -16.41
N GLY A 535 18.32 -17.01 -15.42
CA GLY A 535 18.34 -18.46 -15.26
C GLY A 535 19.63 -19.01 -14.62
N GLU A 536 20.54 -18.15 -14.16
CA GLU A 536 21.80 -18.56 -13.54
C GLU A 536 21.66 -18.68 -12.01
N LYS A 537 22.34 -19.65 -11.39
CA LYS A 537 22.38 -19.75 -9.92
C LYS A 537 23.26 -18.65 -9.32
N PHE A 538 22.89 -18.16 -8.13
CA PHE A 538 23.70 -17.20 -7.38
C PHE A 538 24.96 -17.87 -6.83
N ASN A 539 26.13 -17.27 -7.10
CA ASN A 539 27.42 -17.76 -6.63
C ASN A 539 28.07 -16.73 -5.69
N ILE A 540 29.09 -17.18 -4.94
CA ILE A 540 29.93 -16.26 -4.16
C ILE A 540 30.58 -15.25 -5.12
N GLY A 541 30.42 -13.96 -4.82
CA GLY A 541 30.83 -12.83 -5.64
C GLY A 541 29.71 -12.23 -6.51
N SER A 542 28.56 -12.91 -6.66
CA SER A 542 27.43 -12.37 -7.42
C SER A 542 26.89 -11.07 -6.82
N GLN A 543 26.48 -10.15 -7.69
CA GLN A 543 25.69 -8.98 -7.31
C GLN A 543 24.24 -9.39 -7.10
N VAL A 544 23.71 -9.04 -5.92
CA VAL A 544 22.35 -9.35 -5.49
C VAL A 544 21.64 -8.03 -5.25
N TRP A 545 20.54 -7.85 -5.96
CA TRP A 545 19.69 -6.68 -5.77
C TRP A 545 18.85 -6.81 -4.50
N MET A 546 18.59 -5.70 -3.83
CA MET A 546 17.68 -5.66 -2.69
C MET A 546 16.32 -6.24 -3.11
N GLY A 547 15.79 -7.18 -2.31
CA GLY A 547 14.52 -7.85 -2.60
C GLY A 547 14.64 -9.14 -3.41
N SER A 548 15.79 -9.44 -4.02
CA SER A 548 16.03 -10.71 -4.69
C SER A 548 16.30 -11.82 -3.69
N SER A 549 15.49 -12.88 -3.71
CA SER A 549 15.73 -14.10 -2.92
C SER A 549 16.78 -14.97 -3.62
N ILE A 550 17.90 -15.23 -2.97
CA ILE A 550 19.00 -16.03 -3.53
C ILE A 550 18.90 -17.52 -3.19
N ALA A 551 18.25 -17.82 -2.06
CA ALA A 551 18.02 -19.18 -1.61
C ALA A 551 16.70 -19.27 -0.86
N THR A 552 16.29 -20.49 -0.52
CA THR A 552 15.12 -20.78 0.30
C THR A 552 15.52 -21.83 1.32
N LEU A 553 15.20 -21.57 2.59
CA LEU A 553 15.37 -22.52 3.67
C LEU A 553 14.09 -23.35 3.79
N ALA A 554 14.15 -24.60 3.35
CA ALA A 554 13.07 -25.56 3.43
C ALA A 554 13.16 -26.38 4.72
N ASP A 555 12.03 -26.61 5.38
CA ASP A 555 11.94 -27.55 6.50
C ASP A 555 12.02 -29.00 6.01
N PRO A 556 13.02 -29.79 6.42
CA PRO A 556 13.13 -31.21 6.09
C PRO A 556 12.19 -32.10 6.89
N ASP A 557 11.69 -31.64 8.05
CA ASP A 557 10.87 -32.46 8.95
C ASP A 557 9.37 -32.35 8.62
N GLN A 558 8.99 -31.29 7.88
CA GLN A 558 7.61 -31.03 7.44
C GLN A 558 7.47 -31.10 5.92
N LEU A 559 7.83 -32.25 5.36
CA LEU A 559 7.62 -32.53 3.93
C LEU A 559 6.21 -33.05 3.68
N PHE A 560 5.61 -32.57 2.60
CA PHE A 560 4.33 -33.08 2.10
C PHE A 560 4.40 -33.18 0.58
N ILE A 561 3.49 -33.92 0.00
CA ILE A 561 3.38 -34.06 -1.45
C ILE A 561 2.22 -33.19 -1.89
N ASN A 562 2.50 -32.25 -2.79
CA ASN A 562 1.47 -31.54 -3.53
C ASN A 562 1.22 -32.28 -4.84
N ALA A 563 0.09 -32.99 -4.95
CA ALA A 563 -0.28 -33.75 -6.13
C ALA A 563 -1.51 -33.15 -6.81
N LYS A 564 -1.62 -33.33 -8.12
CA LYS A 564 -2.75 -32.84 -8.91
C LYS A 564 -3.59 -34.01 -9.41
N VAL A 565 -4.88 -34.01 -9.08
CA VAL A 565 -5.81 -35.08 -9.46
C VAL A 565 -6.81 -34.57 -10.49
N PRO A 566 -6.98 -35.25 -11.64
CA PRO A 566 -8.00 -34.89 -12.62
C PRO A 566 -9.41 -34.92 -12.03
N GLU A 567 -10.27 -34.00 -12.49
CA GLU A 567 -11.63 -33.84 -11.98
C GLU A 567 -12.43 -35.14 -11.91
N ALA A 568 -12.49 -35.88 -13.02
CA ALA A 568 -13.23 -37.15 -13.14
C ALA A 568 -12.79 -38.24 -12.14
N GLN A 569 -11.59 -38.12 -11.58
CA GLN A 569 -11.00 -39.11 -10.67
C GLN A 569 -11.08 -38.65 -9.20
N THR A 570 -11.48 -37.40 -8.93
CA THR A 570 -11.56 -36.83 -7.58
C THR A 570 -12.55 -37.58 -6.68
N ALA A 571 -13.67 -38.05 -7.22
CA ALA A 571 -14.67 -38.83 -6.47
C ALA A 571 -14.10 -40.09 -5.80
N ARG A 572 -12.96 -40.59 -6.29
CA ARG A 572 -12.29 -41.79 -5.80
C ARG A 572 -11.28 -41.51 -4.68
N VAL A 573 -10.96 -40.24 -4.42
CA VAL A 573 -9.97 -39.82 -3.41
C VAL A 573 -10.68 -39.37 -2.14
N ARG A 574 -10.26 -39.90 -0.99
CA ARG A 574 -10.80 -39.51 0.33
C ARG A 574 -9.67 -39.07 1.26
N VAL A 575 -9.97 -38.09 2.12
CA VAL A 575 -9.07 -37.70 3.21
C VAL A 575 -8.86 -38.92 4.13
N GLY A 576 -7.60 -39.19 4.48
CA GLY A 576 -7.17 -40.36 5.25
C GLY A 576 -6.83 -41.60 4.40
N GLN A 577 -7.06 -41.58 3.09
CA GLN A 577 -6.71 -42.70 2.21
C GLN A 577 -5.20 -42.89 2.12
N ARG A 578 -4.74 -44.15 2.20
CA ARG A 578 -3.32 -44.49 2.10
C ARG A 578 -2.85 -44.48 0.64
N ALA A 579 -1.63 -44.02 0.43
CA ALA A 579 -0.96 -43.90 -0.85
C ALA A 579 0.43 -44.52 -0.78
N LYS A 580 0.81 -45.24 -1.83
CA LYS A 580 2.17 -45.70 -2.08
C LYS A 580 2.86 -44.68 -2.97
N VAL A 581 3.85 -43.97 -2.45
CA VAL A 581 4.56 -42.90 -3.16
C VAL A 581 5.88 -43.43 -3.66
N THR A 582 6.12 -43.32 -4.96
CA THR A 582 7.41 -43.61 -5.57
C THR A 582 8.04 -42.29 -5.99
N VAL A 583 9.26 -42.03 -5.53
CA VAL A 583 9.98 -40.79 -5.86
C VAL A 583 10.77 -40.98 -7.15
N THR A 584 10.54 -40.13 -8.15
CA THR A 584 11.17 -40.27 -9.47
C THR A 584 12.69 -40.10 -9.35
N GLY A 585 13.46 -41.12 -9.72
CA GLY A 585 14.92 -41.13 -9.61
C GLY A 585 15.48 -41.85 -8.37
N SER A 586 14.62 -42.33 -7.46
CA SER A 586 15.01 -43.24 -6.38
C SER A 586 14.06 -44.44 -6.35
N ASN A 587 14.57 -45.66 -6.14
CA ASN A 587 13.71 -46.84 -5.95
C ASN A 587 13.04 -46.89 -4.57
N GLU A 588 12.99 -45.77 -3.86
CA GLU A 588 12.40 -45.67 -2.53
C GLU A 588 10.88 -45.54 -2.65
N VAL A 589 10.19 -46.44 -1.97
CA VAL A 589 8.74 -46.45 -1.88
C VAL A 589 8.36 -46.04 -0.47
N LEU A 590 7.64 -44.94 -0.37
CA LEU A 590 7.17 -44.38 0.89
C LEU A 590 5.66 -44.56 1.03
N THR A 591 5.21 -44.59 2.28
CA THR A 591 3.78 -44.58 2.60
C THR A 591 3.37 -43.18 2.99
N ALA A 592 2.28 -42.71 2.41
CA ALA A 592 1.68 -41.43 2.72
C ALA A 592 0.17 -41.60 2.87
N ARG A 593 -0.47 -40.62 3.48
CA ARG A 593 -1.92 -40.52 3.61
C ARG A 593 -2.38 -39.21 3.03
N VAL A 594 -3.54 -39.21 2.38
CA VAL A 594 -4.19 -37.98 1.96
C VAL A 594 -4.54 -37.17 3.21
N SER A 595 -3.89 -36.03 3.42
CA SER A 595 -4.11 -35.17 4.58
C SER A 595 -5.20 -34.14 4.29
N ALA A 596 -5.18 -33.56 3.09
CA ALA A 596 -6.15 -32.59 2.65
C ALA A 596 -6.47 -32.72 1.15
N LEU A 597 -7.70 -32.33 0.80
CA LEU A 597 -8.10 -32.10 -0.57
C LEU A 597 -8.26 -30.59 -0.73
N GLY A 598 -7.64 -30.02 -1.76
CA GLY A 598 -7.84 -28.64 -2.18
C GLY A 598 -9.33 -28.35 -2.28
N ARG A 599 -9.75 -27.16 -1.85
CA ARG A 599 -11.17 -26.83 -1.74
C ARG A 599 -11.70 -26.12 -2.99
N ILE A 600 -10.97 -26.18 -4.10
CA ILE A 600 -11.27 -25.54 -5.39
C ILE A 600 -10.71 -26.42 -6.51
N PHE A 601 -11.34 -26.41 -7.68
CA PHE A 601 -10.83 -26.97 -8.93
C PHE A 601 -10.30 -25.85 -9.83
N HIS A 602 -9.19 -26.11 -10.51
CA HIS A 602 -8.59 -25.14 -11.42
C HIS A 602 -7.94 -25.85 -12.62
N GLY A 603 -7.65 -25.11 -13.69
CA GLY A 603 -6.90 -25.65 -14.83
C GLY A 603 -5.47 -26.00 -14.43
N LYS A 604 -4.93 -27.12 -14.94
CA LYS A 604 -3.56 -27.57 -14.66
C LYS A 604 -2.51 -26.53 -15.09
N SER A 605 -2.73 -25.90 -16.22
CA SER A 605 -1.86 -24.88 -16.82
C SER A 605 -2.66 -24.04 -17.83
N SER A 606 -2.13 -22.87 -18.20
CA SER A 606 -2.63 -22.07 -19.33
C SER A 606 -2.59 -22.83 -20.67
N THR A 607 -1.63 -23.75 -20.84
CA THR A 607 -1.44 -24.57 -22.05
C THR A 607 -2.11 -25.94 -21.98
N GLN A 608 -2.42 -26.42 -20.78
CA GLN A 608 -3.14 -27.68 -20.54
C GLN A 608 -4.39 -27.39 -19.70
N PRO A 609 -5.54 -27.07 -20.33
CA PRO A 609 -6.76 -26.65 -19.64
C PRO A 609 -7.50 -27.81 -18.93
N VAL A 610 -6.81 -28.90 -18.60
CA VAL A 610 -7.38 -30.02 -17.85
C VAL A 610 -7.70 -29.54 -16.44
N ILE A 611 -8.96 -29.67 -16.02
CA ILE A 611 -9.38 -29.31 -14.67
C ILE A 611 -8.85 -30.34 -13.69
N VAL A 612 -8.11 -29.84 -12.70
CA VAL A 612 -7.47 -30.62 -11.65
C VAL A 612 -7.86 -30.07 -10.28
N ARG A 613 -7.70 -30.91 -9.27
CA ARG A 613 -7.82 -30.57 -7.87
C ARG A 613 -6.52 -30.89 -7.17
N ASP A 614 -6.02 -29.94 -6.39
CA ASP A 614 -4.84 -30.17 -5.56
C ASP A 614 -5.17 -31.16 -4.44
N VAL A 615 -4.22 -32.05 -4.16
CA VAL A 615 -4.30 -33.07 -3.12
C VAL A 615 -3.01 -33.05 -2.35
N GLU A 616 -3.13 -32.82 -1.04
CA GLU A 616 -1.99 -32.91 -0.14
C GLU A 616 -1.90 -34.33 0.40
N LEU A 617 -0.71 -34.92 0.29
CA LEU A 617 -0.38 -36.17 0.96
C LEU A 617 0.71 -35.92 2.00
N GLU A 618 0.46 -36.39 3.21
CA GLU A 618 1.40 -36.34 4.33
C GLU A 618 2.05 -37.71 4.49
N PHE A 619 3.37 -37.75 4.68
CA PHE A 619 4.07 -39.00 4.87
C PHE A 619 3.72 -39.63 6.24
N ASP A 620 3.54 -40.94 6.29
CA ASP A 620 3.27 -41.68 7.54
C ASP A 620 4.49 -41.64 8.49
N SER A 621 5.69 -41.38 7.96
CA SER A 621 6.94 -41.22 8.71
C SER A 621 7.81 -40.19 8.02
N ALA A 622 8.51 -39.34 8.79
CA ALA A 622 9.38 -38.30 8.25
C ALA A 622 10.45 -38.94 7.32
N PRO A 623 10.38 -38.71 6.00
CA PRO A 623 11.22 -39.43 5.06
C PRO A 623 12.65 -38.89 5.12
N LYS A 624 13.63 -39.77 5.35
CA LYS A 624 15.03 -39.37 5.51
C LYS A 624 15.69 -39.21 4.14
N GLY A 625 16.18 -38.01 3.84
CA GLY A 625 17.00 -37.77 2.65
C GLY A 625 16.25 -37.34 1.39
N LEU A 626 14.94 -37.13 1.46
CA LEU A 626 14.19 -36.55 0.35
C LEU A 626 14.55 -35.07 0.13
N LYS A 627 14.54 -34.67 -1.15
CA LYS A 627 14.77 -33.30 -1.58
C LYS A 627 13.42 -32.66 -1.92
N PRO A 628 13.10 -31.49 -1.34
CA PRO A 628 12.01 -30.65 -1.86
C PRO A 628 12.25 -30.33 -3.35
N GLY A 629 11.21 -30.29 -4.16
CA GLY A 629 11.29 -30.10 -5.61
C GLY A 629 11.28 -31.38 -6.43
N ALA A 630 11.37 -32.56 -5.80
CA ALA A 630 11.40 -33.83 -6.53
C ALA A 630 10.00 -34.25 -6.99
N ALA A 631 9.89 -34.65 -8.26
CA ALA A 631 8.67 -35.22 -8.82
C ALA A 631 8.40 -36.60 -8.20
N VAL A 632 7.14 -36.86 -7.86
CA VAL A 632 6.69 -38.11 -7.25
C VAL A 632 5.46 -38.65 -7.95
N GLN A 633 5.35 -39.96 -7.94
CA GLN A 633 4.18 -40.68 -8.43
C GLN A 633 3.52 -41.36 -7.24
N ALA A 634 2.34 -40.88 -6.83
CA ALA A 634 1.59 -41.45 -5.73
C ALA A 634 0.49 -42.36 -6.28
N THR A 635 0.51 -43.63 -5.87
CA THR A 635 -0.52 -44.62 -6.20
C THR A 635 -1.44 -44.78 -5.01
N LEU A 636 -2.68 -44.30 -5.12
CA LEU A 636 -3.68 -44.40 -4.07
C LEU A 636 -4.18 -45.85 -3.94
N LEU A 637 -4.11 -46.40 -2.73
CA LEU A 637 -4.59 -47.74 -2.43
C LEU A 637 -6.11 -47.71 -2.32
N ALA A 638 -6.78 -48.72 -2.88
CA ALA A 638 -8.23 -48.86 -2.74
C ALA A 638 -8.58 -49.01 -1.25
N GLY A 639 -9.43 -48.12 -0.72
CA GLY A 639 -9.83 -48.17 0.68
C GLY A 639 -10.50 -49.50 1.00
N GLU A 640 -10.09 -50.15 2.09
CA GLU A 640 -10.86 -51.24 2.69
C GLU A 640 -12.26 -50.72 3.02
N ALA A 641 -13.27 -51.31 2.39
CA ALA A 641 -14.65 -51.11 2.80
C ALA A 641 -14.77 -51.62 4.23
N GLN A 642 -15.06 -50.72 5.19
CA GLN A 642 -15.48 -51.15 6.52
C GLN A 642 -16.67 -52.12 6.38
N PRO A 643 -16.63 -53.32 6.99
CA PRO A 643 -17.71 -54.28 6.85
C PRO A 643 -18.97 -53.71 7.51
N ALA A 644 -20.04 -53.62 6.72
CA ALA A 644 -21.36 -53.23 7.20
C ALA A 644 -21.80 -54.21 8.30
N LYS A 645 -22.10 -53.68 9.49
CA LYS A 645 -22.80 -54.42 10.55
C LYS A 645 -24.14 -54.93 9.98
N GLN A 646 -24.26 -56.25 9.79
CA GLN A 646 -25.54 -56.91 9.63
C GLN A 646 -26.37 -56.67 10.90
N ILE A 647 -27.46 -55.92 10.77
CA ILE A 647 -28.50 -55.85 11.79
C ILE A 647 -29.45 -57.01 11.50
N ALA A 648 -29.40 -58.04 12.35
CA ALA A 648 -30.34 -59.15 12.31
C ALA A 648 -31.75 -58.66 12.64
N ALA A 649 -32.71 -58.96 11.77
CA ALA A 649 -34.12 -58.70 11.99
C ALA A 649 -34.70 -59.72 12.98
N ALA A 650 -35.05 -59.26 14.20
CA ALA A 650 -35.95 -59.97 15.09
C ALA A 650 -37.26 -59.16 15.16
N ALA A 651 -38.26 -59.56 14.38
CA ALA A 651 -39.61 -59.00 14.44
C ALA A 651 -40.52 -59.94 15.24
N ASN A 652 -40.93 -59.41 16.38
CA ASN A 652 -41.85 -59.94 17.37
C ASN A 652 -43.24 -60.21 16.74
N LYS A 653 -43.78 -61.42 16.93
CA LYS A 653 -45.19 -61.74 16.60
C LYS A 653 -46.04 -61.51 17.85
N ASP A 654 -46.75 -60.39 17.88
CA ASP A 654 -47.87 -60.21 18.79
C ASP A 654 -49.16 -60.78 18.18
N LYS A 655 -49.87 -61.52 19.03
CA LYS A 655 -51.20 -62.12 18.86
C LYS A 655 -52.29 -61.05 18.80
N GLN A 656 -53.39 -61.36 18.10
CA GLN A 656 -54.76 -61.52 18.65
C GLN A 656 -55.81 -61.47 17.53
N PRO A 657 -57.04 -61.93 17.79
CA PRO A 657 -57.46 -63.28 18.20
C PRO A 657 -57.98 -64.13 17.03
#